data_AF-A0AAI9YZ13-F1
#
_entry.id   AF-A0AAI9YZ13-F1
#
_cell.length_a   1.000
_cell.length_b   1.000
_cell.length_c   1.000
_cell.angle_alpha   90.00
_cell.angle_beta   90.00
_cell.angle_gamma   90.00
#
_symmetry.space_group_name_H-M   'P 1'
#
loop_
_entity.id
_entity.type
_entity.pdbx_description
1 polymer ?
#
loop_
_entity_poly.entity_id
_entity_poly.type
_entity_poly.pdbx_seq_one_letter_code
_entity_poly.pdbx_strand_id
1 'polypeptide(L)'
;MSPDKLSAKEFKNLLSEYEPLLESISSTKGAKPGQKTLKELDHFRFVEAPAQFSEYEPKRVMDHDDVKLLVEWKLRHGTFRPTLMKFVSSNESSTVAKTIQNAIASYQSTSDLSAALGILTKLKGIGPATASLLLAVHFSEKVMFFSDEGYYWMCNNNQKTSLKYNMKEYESLNIQVEKLTKRLNVSALDVEKVAYVIFHQEGVDPKLALKRSLSKAAKTAAPQTKPAAPEKRKKSPEDVVEDKMPRLGVSPTVEPRRPDLFPAPRDPDPGTLSAAGPDAIALGTCSNSSISRTNTTRSFCKYHPVRCSYSRCNMEDDMFQNEYGQGDDTSPLPDLDFSSISDDLLSQFLSPFDTPSLLWSQSFPIALDNHPRGFMRADEIFTENGGPIPLPPRFAQIKRSLVAGKEHAIVQSWERLLVALRAEIAVIGVRKSDIIPTIDFSELQNHARVSEFTAKLRRRGGAIIRNVVPASEAHAWREETETYLSENPQTKGWPTRDPHLFGIYWSPSQIKGRAHPNVLAAQRFLMRLWRSRDPSAPVVADLPVAYADRLRIRTPGDEAWHLNAHVDGGSVERWESDGYGNAGTYQRIWDGKWEDYDPWDSSTRLRVTSDLYNGAGSCSMFRMFQGWLSMSDIDPADGTLLLCPMLQLATAYFLLRPFFSPRNPSPTSPNFLARENWALDFAQTSIIQGAVPSYTQELNSALHPHLQLDKSLVRIPPVRPGDYVVWHPDMVYGVDRVPTSSAPATIMYIPACPLTQTNALYLARQRKAFLLGQPSPDFGGGKGETTHTGRPGTQEVSDAGGEDGLRAMGLLPWEDQESRSPTEKALVGMANAILFPESYDMV
;
A
#
# COMPACT_ATOMS: atom_id res chain seq x y z
N MET A 1 15.71 23.60 9.23
CA MET A 1 16.09 24.72 10.14
C MET A 1 14.89 25.13 11.01
N SER A 2 15.06 25.40 12.31
CA SER A 2 13.92 25.64 13.23
C SER A 2 13.29 27.04 13.04
N PRO A 3 11.96 27.17 12.86
CA PRO A 3 11.29 28.48 12.75
C PRO A 3 11.55 29.40 13.96
N ASP A 4 11.53 28.84 15.17
CA ASP A 4 11.64 29.62 16.42
C ASP A 4 13.02 30.24 16.64
N LYS A 5 14.06 29.59 16.11
CA LYS A 5 15.47 29.98 16.30
C LYS A 5 16.00 30.88 15.18
N LEU A 6 15.25 31.05 14.09
CA LEU A 6 15.67 31.83 12.93
C LEU A 6 15.68 33.34 13.25
N SER A 7 16.76 34.05 12.92
CA SER A 7 16.84 35.51 13.05
C SER A 7 16.29 36.23 11.81
N ALA A 8 15.93 37.51 11.96
CA ALA A 8 15.47 38.35 10.85
C ALA A 8 16.54 38.54 9.74
N LYS A 9 17.84 38.38 10.08
CA LYS A 9 18.94 38.46 9.11
C LYS A 9 19.01 37.20 8.25
N GLU A 10 18.93 36.02 8.88
CA GLU A 10 18.92 34.73 8.18
C GLU A 10 17.66 34.57 7.34
N PHE A 11 16.50 34.97 7.86
CA PHE A 11 15.24 35.00 7.10
C PHE A 11 15.36 35.84 5.83
N LYS A 12 15.93 37.06 5.91
CA LYS A 12 16.15 37.92 4.74
C LYS A 12 17.15 37.33 3.74
N ASN A 13 18.17 36.60 4.20
CA ASN A 13 19.09 35.88 3.32
C ASN A 13 18.33 34.80 2.52
N LEU A 14 17.59 33.93 3.20
CA LEU A 14 16.80 32.85 2.57
C LEU A 14 15.78 33.40 1.57
N LEU A 15 15.09 34.49 1.93
CA LEU A 15 14.13 35.17 1.05
C LEU A 15 14.79 35.68 -0.24
N SER A 16 16.04 36.17 -0.16
CA SER A 16 16.82 36.59 -1.34
C SER A 16 17.26 35.44 -2.24
N GLU A 17 17.25 34.21 -1.75
CA GLU A 17 17.60 33.00 -2.51
C GLU A 17 16.41 32.39 -3.27
N TYR A 18 15.19 32.88 -3.04
CA TYR A 18 13.97 32.41 -3.71
C TYR A 18 14.01 32.61 -5.24
N GLU A 19 14.25 33.83 -5.73
CA GLU A 19 14.29 34.12 -7.17
C GLU A 19 15.40 33.32 -7.91
N PRO A 20 16.67 33.26 -7.43
CA PRO A 20 17.69 32.40 -8.03
C PRO A 20 17.36 30.89 -8.02
N LEU A 21 16.62 30.42 -7.01
CA LEU A 21 16.19 29.02 -6.91
C LEU A 21 15.04 28.72 -7.87
N LEU A 22 14.04 29.60 -7.93
CA LEU A 22 12.91 29.55 -8.86
C LEU A 22 13.38 29.53 -10.32
N GLU A 23 14.33 30.38 -10.70
CA GLU A 23 14.95 30.38 -12.03
C GLU A 23 15.60 29.02 -12.36
N SER A 24 16.37 28.49 -11.41
CA SER A 24 17.04 27.19 -11.54
C SER A 24 16.05 26.01 -11.66
N ILE A 25 14.91 26.07 -10.96
CA ILE A 25 13.86 25.05 -11.01
C ILE A 25 13.02 25.20 -12.28
N SER A 26 12.68 26.43 -12.69
CA SER A 26 11.89 26.72 -13.89
C SER A 26 12.61 26.29 -15.16
N SER A 27 13.91 26.61 -15.28
CA SER A 27 14.75 26.17 -16.39
C SER A 27 14.94 24.64 -16.42
N THR A 28 15.08 23.98 -15.26
CA THR A 28 15.22 22.51 -15.19
C THR A 28 13.92 21.75 -15.45
N LYS A 29 12.77 22.24 -14.96
CA LYS A 29 11.45 21.62 -15.19
C LYS A 29 10.91 21.83 -16.62
N GLY A 30 11.44 22.81 -17.36
CA GLY A 30 11.04 23.13 -18.74
C GLY A 30 9.60 23.63 -18.88
N ALA A 31 9.12 23.78 -20.12
CA ALA A 31 7.71 23.99 -20.45
C ALA A 31 7.39 23.37 -21.82
N LYS A 32 6.15 22.92 -22.03
CA LYS A 32 5.72 22.46 -23.35
C LYS A 32 5.38 23.66 -24.24
N PRO A 33 5.47 23.54 -25.58
CA PRO A 33 4.98 24.57 -26.49
C PRO A 33 3.53 24.96 -26.13
N GLY A 34 3.29 26.26 -25.92
CA GLY A 34 1.98 26.79 -25.53
C GLY A 34 1.65 26.79 -24.02
N GLN A 35 2.55 26.33 -23.13
CA GLN A 35 2.38 26.46 -21.68
C GLN A 35 3.31 27.54 -21.10
N LYS A 36 2.83 28.31 -20.11
CA LYS A 36 3.67 29.21 -19.31
C LYS A 36 4.75 28.41 -18.55
N THR A 37 5.93 29.00 -18.37
CA THR A 37 6.99 28.47 -17.48
C THR A 37 6.59 28.58 -16.01
N LEU A 38 7.31 27.89 -15.11
CA LEU A 38 7.07 28.03 -13.67
C LEU A 38 7.30 29.48 -13.22
N LYS A 39 8.35 30.15 -13.74
CA LYS A 39 8.64 31.55 -13.45
C LYS A 39 7.51 32.51 -13.86
N GLU A 40 6.91 32.33 -15.04
CA GLU A 40 5.77 33.16 -15.48
C GLU A 40 4.51 32.92 -14.64
N LEU A 41 4.29 31.68 -14.18
CA LEU A 41 3.20 31.34 -13.27
C LEU A 41 3.44 31.89 -11.85
N ASP A 42 4.69 31.93 -11.39
CA ASP A 42 5.08 32.50 -10.10
C ASP A 42 4.95 34.03 -10.09
N HIS A 43 5.37 34.67 -11.18
CA HIS A 43 5.16 36.09 -11.42
C HIS A 43 3.66 36.43 -11.43
N PHE A 44 2.83 35.58 -12.05
CA PHE A 44 1.38 35.72 -11.95
C PHE A 44 0.88 35.60 -10.50
N ARG A 45 1.27 34.54 -9.77
CA ARG A 45 0.84 34.27 -8.39
C ARG A 45 1.22 35.37 -7.38
N PHE A 46 2.42 35.94 -7.48
CA PHE A 46 2.97 36.85 -6.47
C PHE A 46 3.08 38.32 -6.91
N VAL A 47 2.91 38.63 -8.21
CA VAL A 47 2.97 40.01 -8.72
C VAL A 47 1.67 40.39 -9.44
N GLU A 48 1.32 39.71 -10.54
CA GLU A 48 0.18 40.13 -11.38
C GLU A 48 -1.16 39.96 -10.68
N ALA A 49 -1.38 38.84 -9.98
CA ALA A 49 -2.66 38.50 -9.35
C ALA A 49 -2.92 39.35 -8.09
N PRO A 50 -1.98 39.52 -7.12
CA PRO A 50 -2.18 40.47 -6.03
C PRO A 50 -2.41 41.90 -6.54
N ALA A 51 -1.70 42.33 -7.60
CA ALA A 51 -1.89 43.64 -8.22
C ALA A 51 -3.20 43.78 -9.04
N GLN A 52 -4.00 42.71 -9.17
CA GLN A 52 -5.35 42.72 -9.78
C GLN A 52 -6.47 42.50 -8.75
N PHE A 53 -6.21 41.76 -7.67
CA PHE A 53 -7.25 41.22 -6.79
C PHE A 53 -7.09 41.52 -5.29
N SER A 54 -6.02 42.22 -4.87
CA SER A 54 -5.76 42.60 -3.46
C SER A 54 -7.01 43.12 -2.74
N GLU A 55 -7.16 42.78 -1.45
CA GLU A 55 -8.25 43.26 -0.59
C GLU A 55 -8.34 44.80 -0.53
N TYR A 56 -7.22 45.49 -0.76
CA TYR A 56 -7.09 46.94 -0.64
C TYR A 56 -7.39 47.69 -1.96
N GLU A 57 -7.01 47.12 -3.11
CA GLU A 57 -7.18 47.74 -4.44
C GLU A 57 -7.54 46.70 -5.53
N PRO A 58 -8.75 46.08 -5.48
CA PRO A 58 -9.17 45.12 -6.48
C PRO A 58 -9.57 45.81 -7.79
N LYS A 59 -8.82 45.56 -8.87
CA LYS A 59 -9.05 46.14 -10.21
C LYS A 59 -10.14 45.41 -10.99
N ARG A 60 -10.31 44.10 -10.71
CA ARG A 60 -11.43 43.28 -11.19
C ARG A 60 -11.69 42.13 -10.23
N VAL A 61 -12.74 41.37 -10.48
CA VAL A 61 -13.04 40.12 -9.76
C VAL A 61 -12.16 39.00 -10.32
N MET A 62 -11.68 38.10 -9.46
CA MET A 62 -11.01 36.86 -9.88
C MET A 62 -12.02 35.92 -10.55
N ASP A 63 -11.75 35.53 -11.78
CA ASP A 63 -12.62 34.69 -12.60
C ASP A 63 -12.14 33.22 -12.67
N HIS A 64 -12.79 32.43 -13.53
CA HIS A 64 -12.51 31.01 -13.66
C HIS A 64 -11.16 30.69 -14.30
N ASP A 65 -10.65 31.56 -15.18
CA ASP A 65 -9.37 31.37 -15.85
C ASP A 65 -8.20 31.83 -14.97
N ASP A 66 -8.40 32.84 -14.13
CA ASP A 66 -7.47 33.17 -13.03
C ASP A 66 -7.29 31.99 -12.07
N VAL A 67 -8.40 31.35 -11.67
CA VAL A 67 -8.37 30.18 -10.80
C VAL A 67 -7.65 29.01 -11.48
N LYS A 68 -7.79 28.83 -12.81
CA LYS A 68 -7.00 27.85 -13.57
C LYS A 68 -5.51 28.20 -13.57
N LEU A 69 -5.12 29.46 -13.77
CA LEU A 69 -3.71 29.89 -13.71
C LEU A 69 -3.09 29.69 -12.32
N LEU A 70 -3.80 30.02 -11.24
CA LEU A 70 -3.34 29.78 -9.87
C LEU A 70 -3.22 28.28 -9.56
N VAL A 71 -4.13 27.47 -10.10
CA VAL A 71 -4.06 26.01 -10.01
C VAL A 71 -2.90 25.46 -10.85
N GLU A 72 -2.62 25.99 -12.05
CA GLU A 72 -1.46 25.59 -12.85
C GLU A 72 -0.14 25.93 -12.14
N TRP A 73 -0.04 27.13 -11.54
CA TRP A 73 1.10 27.50 -10.67
C TRP A 73 1.29 26.46 -9.56
N LYS A 74 0.25 26.21 -8.76
CA LYS A 74 0.27 25.24 -7.64
C LYS A 74 0.72 23.85 -8.08
N LEU A 75 0.20 23.39 -9.22
CA LEU A 75 0.50 22.08 -9.82
C LEU A 75 1.95 21.94 -10.29
N ARG A 76 2.68 23.05 -10.46
CA ARG A 76 4.07 23.06 -10.92
C ARG A 76 5.08 23.49 -9.85
N HIS A 77 4.63 24.30 -8.88
CA HIS A 77 5.44 24.82 -7.78
C HIS A 77 5.74 23.73 -6.75
N GLY A 78 4.69 23.13 -6.17
CA GLY A 78 4.75 22.01 -5.23
C GLY A 78 4.22 20.69 -5.82
N THR A 79 3.60 19.85 -4.99
CA THR A 79 3.06 18.53 -5.38
C THR A 79 1.98 18.63 -6.46
N PHE A 80 2.31 18.14 -7.67
CA PHE A 80 1.42 17.98 -8.82
C PHE A 80 0.13 17.20 -8.46
N ARG A 81 -0.98 17.41 -9.20
CA ARG A 81 -2.32 16.75 -9.06
C ARG A 81 -3.12 16.87 -10.38
N PRO A 82 -2.86 16.09 -11.45
CA PRO A 82 -3.41 16.32 -12.80
C PRO A 82 -4.95 16.38 -12.90
N THR A 83 -5.68 15.58 -12.10
CA THR A 83 -7.16 15.64 -12.10
C THR A 83 -7.71 16.92 -11.45
N LEU A 84 -6.91 17.67 -10.69
CA LEU A 84 -7.32 18.91 -10.01
C LEU A 84 -7.80 19.95 -11.04
N MET A 85 -7.06 20.12 -12.14
CA MET A 85 -7.43 21.05 -13.21
C MET A 85 -8.74 20.65 -13.89
N LYS A 86 -8.99 19.35 -14.10
CA LYS A 86 -10.26 18.86 -14.67
C LYS A 86 -11.45 19.16 -13.76
N PHE A 87 -11.32 18.94 -12.45
CA PHE A 87 -12.38 19.28 -11.51
C PHE A 87 -12.61 20.79 -11.39
N VAL A 88 -11.55 21.59 -11.30
CA VAL A 88 -11.63 23.06 -11.26
C VAL A 88 -12.32 23.60 -12.51
N SER A 89 -11.93 23.13 -13.70
CA SER A 89 -12.55 23.51 -14.98
C SER A 89 -13.98 22.97 -15.17
N SER A 90 -14.46 22.05 -14.33
CA SER A 90 -15.85 21.54 -14.36
C SER A 90 -16.85 22.37 -13.55
N ASN A 91 -16.41 23.44 -12.89
CA ASN A 91 -17.29 24.41 -12.25
C ASN A 91 -17.82 25.41 -13.28
N GLU A 92 -19.03 25.91 -13.06
CA GLU A 92 -19.64 26.97 -13.87
C GLU A 92 -19.09 28.35 -13.45
N SER A 93 -18.74 29.19 -14.42
CA SER A 93 -17.88 30.37 -14.20
C SER A 93 -18.48 31.43 -13.27
N SER A 94 -19.79 31.68 -13.32
CA SER A 94 -20.44 32.65 -12.43
C SER A 94 -20.53 32.11 -11.00
N THR A 95 -20.76 30.81 -10.82
CA THR A 95 -20.68 30.12 -9.52
C THR A 95 -19.28 30.23 -8.91
N VAL A 96 -18.21 30.11 -9.71
CA VAL A 96 -16.82 30.31 -9.24
C VAL A 96 -16.61 31.72 -8.71
N ALA A 97 -16.84 32.74 -9.55
CA ALA A 97 -16.63 34.15 -9.17
C ALA A 97 -17.47 34.56 -7.96
N LYS A 98 -18.75 34.17 -7.92
CA LYS A 98 -19.67 34.46 -6.81
C LYS A 98 -19.25 33.76 -5.50
N THR A 99 -18.75 32.53 -5.57
CA THR A 99 -18.27 31.80 -4.37
C THR A 99 -16.99 32.43 -3.82
N ILE A 100 -16.10 32.91 -4.69
CA ILE A 100 -14.89 33.64 -4.30
C ILE A 100 -15.25 34.97 -3.62
N GLN A 101 -16.13 35.77 -4.22
CA GLN A 101 -16.64 37.01 -3.61
C GLN A 101 -17.24 36.79 -2.22
N ASN A 102 -18.08 35.76 -2.06
CA ASN A 102 -18.69 35.42 -0.77
C ASN A 102 -17.63 35.06 0.29
N ALA A 103 -16.57 34.34 -0.09
CA ALA A 103 -15.49 33.97 0.83
C ALA A 103 -14.65 35.18 1.26
N ILE A 104 -14.33 36.09 0.33
CA ILE A 104 -13.61 37.34 0.60
C ILE A 104 -14.42 38.20 1.57
N ALA A 105 -15.71 38.43 1.29
CA ALA A 105 -16.59 39.22 2.15
C ALA A 105 -16.78 38.59 3.54
N SER A 106 -16.86 37.25 3.62
CA SER A 106 -16.85 36.52 4.89
C SER A 106 -15.56 36.78 5.67
N TYR A 107 -14.40 36.69 5.02
CA TYR A 107 -13.11 36.91 5.71
C TYR A 107 -12.93 38.37 6.15
N GLN A 108 -13.27 39.35 5.32
CA GLN A 108 -13.19 40.78 5.66
C GLN A 108 -14.09 41.16 6.85
N SER A 109 -15.26 40.54 6.98
CA SER A 109 -16.22 40.86 8.05
C SER A 109 -15.99 40.11 9.36
N THR A 110 -15.35 38.93 9.32
CA THR A 110 -15.19 38.06 10.50
C THR A 110 -13.76 37.81 10.94
N SER A 111 -12.78 37.98 10.04
CA SER A 111 -11.42 37.43 10.14
C SER A 111 -11.35 35.91 10.34
N ASP A 112 -12.43 35.17 10.10
CA ASP A 112 -12.50 33.71 10.25
C ASP A 112 -12.04 33.01 8.95
N LEU A 113 -10.80 32.48 8.99
CA LEU A 113 -10.24 31.65 7.93
C LEU A 113 -11.05 30.36 7.70
N SER A 114 -11.60 29.75 8.75
CA SER A 114 -12.29 28.47 8.67
C SER A 114 -13.64 28.64 7.98
N ALA A 115 -14.38 29.71 8.27
CA ALA A 115 -15.58 30.11 7.54
C ALA A 115 -15.29 30.44 6.06
N ALA A 116 -14.25 31.24 5.79
CA ALA A 116 -13.90 31.65 4.43
C ALA A 116 -13.47 30.46 3.54
N LEU A 117 -12.62 29.57 4.06
CA LEU A 117 -12.24 28.34 3.36
C LEU A 117 -13.44 27.41 3.19
N GLY A 118 -14.31 27.29 4.21
CA GLY A 118 -15.55 26.50 4.14
C GLY A 118 -16.56 26.97 3.09
N ILE A 119 -16.46 28.23 2.63
CA ILE A 119 -17.20 28.73 1.45
C ILE A 119 -16.51 28.28 0.16
N LEU A 120 -15.20 28.49 0.04
CA LEU A 120 -14.43 28.12 -1.16
C LEU A 120 -14.43 26.61 -1.45
N THR A 121 -14.42 25.77 -0.42
CA THR A 121 -14.41 24.30 -0.57
C THR A 121 -15.72 23.69 -1.09
N LYS A 122 -16.71 24.52 -1.43
CA LYS A 122 -17.95 24.10 -2.13
C LYS A 122 -17.72 23.94 -3.64
N LEU A 123 -16.63 24.47 -4.19
CA LEU A 123 -16.27 24.34 -5.60
C LEU A 123 -15.55 23.01 -5.86
N LYS A 124 -15.90 22.33 -6.96
CA LYS A 124 -15.29 21.05 -7.35
C LYS A 124 -13.79 21.21 -7.56
N GLY A 125 -12.98 20.35 -6.94
CA GLY A 125 -11.52 20.42 -7.02
C GLY A 125 -10.87 21.47 -6.11
N ILE A 126 -11.63 22.16 -5.24
CA ILE A 126 -11.08 23.11 -4.28
C ILE A 126 -11.16 22.52 -2.87
N GLY A 127 -10.08 21.88 -2.42
CA GLY A 127 -9.88 21.52 -1.00
C GLY A 127 -9.26 22.67 -0.20
N PRO A 128 -9.07 22.54 1.13
CA PRO A 128 -8.49 23.59 2.00
C PRO A 128 -7.18 24.19 1.48
N ALA A 129 -6.31 23.38 0.87
CA ALA A 129 -5.07 23.86 0.27
C ALA A 129 -5.24 24.65 -1.04
N THR A 130 -6.35 24.51 -1.76
CA THR A 130 -6.64 25.36 -2.93
C THR A 130 -7.44 26.58 -2.50
N ALA A 131 -8.32 26.45 -1.50
CA ALA A 131 -9.05 27.55 -0.90
C ALA A 131 -8.10 28.59 -0.24
N SER A 132 -7.14 28.14 0.58
CA SER A 132 -6.09 29.01 1.14
C SER A 132 -5.24 29.70 0.06
N LEU A 133 -4.96 29.04 -1.07
CA LEU A 133 -4.25 29.66 -2.19
C LEU A 133 -5.01 30.85 -2.79
N LEU A 134 -6.30 30.69 -3.08
CA LEU A 134 -7.11 31.79 -3.61
C LEU A 134 -7.16 32.95 -2.60
N LEU A 135 -7.38 32.64 -1.32
CA LEU A 135 -7.41 33.65 -0.26
C LEU A 135 -6.05 34.35 -0.07
N ALA A 136 -4.93 33.64 -0.20
CA ALA A 136 -3.56 34.17 -0.14
C ALA A 136 -3.14 35.02 -1.37
N VAL A 137 -4.01 35.18 -2.37
CA VAL A 137 -3.85 36.21 -3.42
C VAL A 137 -4.50 37.53 -3.01
N HIS A 138 -5.68 37.46 -2.39
CA HIS A 138 -6.40 38.64 -1.90
C HIS A 138 -5.78 39.23 -0.62
N PHE A 139 -5.29 38.38 0.28
CA PHE A 139 -4.83 38.74 1.63
C PHE A 139 -3.35 38.34 1.86
N SER A 140 -2.48 38.59 0.88
CA SER A 140 -1.09 38.07 0.81
C SER A 140 -0.19 38.41 2.01
N GLU A 141 -0.46 39.51 2.72
CA GLU A 141 0.26 39.86 3.96
C GLU A 141 -0.11 38.97 5.15
N LYS A 142 -1.36 38.52 5.20
CA LYS A 142 -2.03 37.91 6.37
C LYS A 142 -2.20 36.40 6.23
N VAL A 143 -2.41 35.91 5.00
CA VAL A 143 -2.84 34.54 4.70
C VAL A 143 -1.78 33.82 3.87
N MET A 144 -1.28 32.70 4.40
CA MET A 144 -0.32 31.83 3.72
C MET A 144 -1.05 30.75 2.92
N PHE A 145 -0.56 30.41 1.73
CA PHE A 145 -1.00 29.19 1.05
C PHE A 145 -0.55 27.94 1.85
N PHE A 146 -1.46 26.98 2.04
CA PHE A 146 -1.17 25.69 2.66
C PHE A 146 -0.34 24.80 1.72
N SER A 147 0.95 25.06 1.65
CA SER A 147 1.96 24.25 0.97
C SER A 147 2.49 23.12 1.87
N ASP A 148 3.07 22.10 1.24
CA ASP A 148 3.64 20.95 1.95
C ASP A 148 4.88 21.41 2.76
N GLU A 149 5.73 22.22 2.13
CA GLU A 149 6.93 22.83 2.69
C GLU A 149 6.62 23.76 3.86
N GLY A 150 5.55 24.56 3.75
CA GLY A 150 5.08 25.46 4.80
C GLY A 150 4.69 24.68 6.05
N TYR A 151 3.92 23.60 5.90
CA TYR A 151 3.54 22.76 7.04
C TYR A 151 4.71 22.00 7.66
N TYR A 152 5.57 21.37 6.84
CA TYR A 152 6.73 20.65 7.36
C TYR A 152 7.69 21.57 8.12
N TRP A 153 7.90 22.81 7.64
CA TRP A 153 8.72 23.78 8.33
C TRP A 153 8.07 24.28 9.62
N MET A 154 6.82 24.77 9.55
CA MET A 154 6.18 25.52 10.63
C MET A 154 5.53 24.66 11.72
N CYS A 155 5.03 23.47 11.37
CA CYS A 155 4.29 22.60 12.30
C CYS A 155 5.04 21.34 12.69
N ASN A 156 5.98 20.86 11.87
CA ASN A 156 6.53 19.51 12.01
C ASN A 156 8.08 19.46 12.06
N ASN A 157 8.74 20.51 12.56
CA ASN A 157 10.18 20.56 12.83
C ASN A 157 11.10 20.20 11.64
N ASN A 158 10.66 20.47 10.41
CA ASN A 158 11.27 20.07 9.12
C ASN A 158 11.12 18.58 8.73
N GLN A 159 10.44 17.75 9.52
CA GLN A 159 10.20 16.35 9.15
C GLN A 159 9.06 16.26 8.12
N LYS A 160 9.26 15.44 7.07
CA LYS A 160 8.23 15.13 6.07
C LYS A 160 7.29 14.07 6.64
N THR A 161 5.99 14.35 6.65
CA THR A 161 4.93 13.47 7.19
C THR A 161 3.70 13.44 6.29
N SER A 162 2.81 12.46 6.46
CA SER A 162 1.60 12.36 5.63
C SER A 162 0.57 13.44 5.99
N LEU A 163 0.53 14.51 5.20
CA LEU A 163 -0.52 15.53 5.22
C LEU A 163 -1.89 14.96 4.84
N LYS A 164 -2.94 15.35 5.56
CA LYS A 164 -4.34 14.99 5.24
C LYS A 164 -5.10 16.14 4.57
N TYR A 165 -4.47 17.32 4.48
CA TYR A 165 -4.99 18.53 3.85
C TYR A 165 -6.33 19.00 4.42
N ASN A 166 -6.54 18.79 5.73
CA ASN A 166 -7.78 19.13 6.42
C ASN A 166 -7.70 20.48 7.15
N MET A 167 -8.85 21.01 7.57
CA MET A 167 -8.94 22.33 8.22
C MET A 167 -8.12 22.45 9.51
N LYS A 168 -8.03 21.40 10.34
CA LYS A 168 -7.27 21.44 11.61
C LYS A 168 -5.76 21.54 11.37
N GLU A 169 -5.27 20.96 10.27
CA GLU A 169 -3.88 21.12 9.86
C GLU A 169 -3.61 22.55 9.37
N TYR A 170 -4.55 23.15 8.63
CA TYR A 170 -4.43 24.55 8.22
C TYR A 170 -4.53 25.55 9.38
N GLU A 171 -5.45 25.32 10.33
CA GLU A 171 -5.58 26.09 11.56
C GLU A 171 -4.29 26.02 12.39
N SER A 172 -3.69 24.83 12.50
CA SER A 172 -2.36 24.64 13.12
C SER A 172 -1.25 25.41 12.39
N LEU A 173 -1.24 25.40 11.05
CA LEU A 173 -0.29 26.16 10.25
C LEU A 173 -0.43 27.67 10.50
N ASN A 174 -1.64 28.20 10.41
CA ASN A 174 -1.90 29.63 10.63
C ASN A 174 -1.43 30.10 12.01
N ILE A 175 -1.69 29.33 13.07
CA ILE A 175 -1.24 29.62 14.45
C ILE A 175 0.29 29.74 14.55
N GLN A 176 1.06 28.96 13.78
CA GLN A 176 2.52 29.04 13.80
C GLN A 176 3.06 30.14 12.88
N VAL A 177 2.42 30.37 11.73
CA VAL A 177 2.72 31.48 10.81
C VAL A 177 2.54 32.83 11.50
N GLU A 178 1.39 33.03 12.17
CA GLU A 178 1.12 34.26 12.93
C GLU A 178 2.18 34.57 14.00
N LYS A 179 2.72 33.55 14.67
CA LYS A 179 3.81 33.76 15.63
C LYS A 179 5.08 34.23 14.93
N LEU A 180 5.41 33.65 13.78
CA LEU A 180 6.62 33.97 13.04
C LEU A 180 6.56 35.36 12.37
N THR A 181 5.43 35.70 11.73
CA THR A 181 5.22 37.02 11.11
C THR A 181 5.27 38.12 12.17
N LYS A 182 4.61 37.93 13.32
CA LYS A 182 4.67 38.87 14.47
C LYS A 182 6.07 38.94 15.11
N ARG A 183 6.82 37.83 15.18
CA ARG A 183 8.17 37.78 15.78
C ARG A 183 9.26 38.40 14.91
N LEU A 184 9.16 38.28 13.58
CA LEU A 184 10.18 38.76 12.63
C LEU A 184 9.78 40.04 11.87
N ASN A 185 8.52 40.47 11.97
CA ASN A 185 7.93 41.58 11.22
C ASN A 185 8.09 41.38 9.70
N VAL A 186 7.49 40.29 9.20
CA VAL A 186 7.53 39.80 7.80
C VAL A 186 6.14 39.33 7.36
N SER A 187 5.87 39.31 6.06
CA SER A 187 4.55 38.91 5.54
C SER A 187 4.36 37.39 5.52
N ALA A 188 3.10 36.92 5.47
CA ALA A 188 2.78 35.51 5.24
C ALA A 188 3.36 34.99 3.91
N LEU A 189 3.34 35.82 2.86
CA LEU A 189 3.98 35.57 1.57
C LEU A 189 5.50 35.37 1.67
N ASP A 190 6.20 36.14 2.50
CA ASP A 190 7.65 35.94 2.71
C ASP A 190 7.93 34.61 3.42
N VAL A 191 7.08 34.22 4.38
CA VAL A 191 7.16 32.91 5.07
C VAL A 191 6.93 31.76 4.08
N GLU A 192 6.00 31.92 3.13
CA GLU A 192 5.75 30.98 2.02
C GLU A 192 6.99 30.79 1.14
N LYS A 193 7.67 31.89 0.77
CA LYS A 193 8.92 31.86 -0.02
C LYS A 193 10.09 31.25 0.74
N VAL A 194 10.27 31.58 2.03
CA VAL A 194 11.35 31.01 2.86
C VAL A 194 11.14 29.51 3.11
N ALA A 195 9.90 29.06 3.32
CA ALA A 195 9.58 27.63 3.42
C ALA A 195 9.99 26.86 2.17
N TYR A 196 9.67 27.40 0.99
CA TYR A 196 10.02 26.79 -0.30
C TYR A 196 11.55 26.65 -0.48
N VAL A 197 12.31 27.71 -0.14
CA VAL A 197 13.77 27.71 -0.20
C VAL A 197 14.39 26.64 0.69
N ILE A 198 13.95 26.54 1.95
CA ILE A 198 14.47 25.56 2.92
C ILE A 198 14.33 24.13 2.40
N PHE A 199 13.21 23.79 1.75
CA PHE A 199 12.94 22.43 1.27
C PHE A 199 13.50 22.09 -0.12
N HIS A 200 13.88 23.09 -0.93
CA HIS A 200 14.38 22.87 -2.29
C HIS A 200 15.89 23.11 -2.47
N GLN A 201 16.60 23.65 -1.47
CA GLN A 201 18.06 23.79 -1.52
C GLN A 201 18.81 22.45 -1.44
N GLU A 202 18.31 21.46 -0.71
CA GLU A 202 18.98 20.15 -0.50
C GLU A 202 18.99 19.24 -1.75
N GLY A 203 18.27 19.62 -2.82
CA GLY A 203 18.12 18.81 -4.05
C GLY A 203 19.11 19.12 -5.18
N VAL A 204 20.05 20.05 -5.01
CA VAL A 204 21.01 20.43 -6.06
C VAL A 204 22.26 19.56 -6.01
N ASP A 205 22.60 18.88 -7.12
CA ASP A 205 23.80 18.04 -7.25
C ASP A 205 25.05 18.74 -6.67
N PRO A 206 25.79 18.11 -5.73
CA PRO A 206 27.04 18.64 -5.20
C PRO A 206 28.05 19.08 -6.27
N LYS A 207 28.05 18.48 -7.47
CA LYS A 207 28.90 18.90 -8.60
C LYS A 207 28.47 20.25 -9.19
N LEU A 208 27.18 20.56 -9.16
CA LEU A 208 26.63 21.88 -9.52
C LEU A 208 26.87 22.92 -8.42
N ALA A 209 26.77 22.52 -7.14
CA ALA A 209 27.16 23.38 -6.02
C ALA A 209 28.66 23.74 -6.08
N LEU A 210 29.52 22.76 -6.37
CA LEU A 210 30.97 22.97 -6.56
C LEU A 210 31.26 23.86 -7.78
N LYS A 211 30.57 23.67 -8.91
CA LYS A 211 30.66 24.60 -10.06
C LYS A 211 30.18 26.01 -9.71
N ARG A 212 29.15 26.18 -8.87
CA ARG A 212 28.71 27.51 -8.39
C ARG A 212 29.72 28.15 -7.44
N SER A 213 30.38 27.41 -6.54
CA SER A 213 31.43 27.97 -5.68
C SER A 213 32.68 28.37 -6.47
N LEU A 214 33.15 27.49 -7.38
CA LEU A 214 34.31 27.76 -8.25
C LEU A 214 34.06 28.93 -9.20
N SER A 215 32.88 29.03 -9.82
CA SER A 215 32.55 30.17 -10.70
C SER A 215 32.31 31.48 -9.94
N LYS A 216 31.85 31.43 -8.68
CA LYS A 216 31.76 32.62 -7.81
C LYS A 216 33.16 33.10 -7.37
N ALA A 217 34.07 32.19 -7.04
CA ALA A 217 35.47 32.50 -6.75
C ALA A 217 36.22 33.04 -7.98
N ALA A 218 36.02 32.46 -9.16
CA ALA A 218 36.60 32.93 -10.41
C ALA A 218 36.12 34.33 -10.83
N LYS A 219 34.90 34.73 -10.44
CA LYS A 219 34.34 36.07 -10.72
C LYS A 219 34.74 37.16 -9.71
N THR A 220 35.46 36.83 -8.63
CA THR A 220 36.08 37.83 -7.73
C THR A 220 37.56 38.10 -8.03
N ALA A 221 38.15 37.45 -9.02
CA ALA A 221 39.49 37.78 -9.52
C ALA A 221 39.39 38.83 -10.65
N ALA A 222 39.86 40.05 -10.39
CA ALA A 222 39.93 41.09 -11.42
C ALA A 222 41.02 40.73 -12.47
N PRO A 223 40.80 41.00 -13.76
CA PRO A 223 41.74 40.61 -14.81
C PRO A 223 42.98 41.51 -14.82
N GLN A 224 44.15 40.96 -14.51
CA GLN A 224 45.42 41.61 -14.80
C GLN A 224 45.88 41.28 -16.23
N THR A 225 46.08 42.33 -17.03
CA THR A 225 46.65 42.27 -18.37
C THR A 225 48.13 41.92 -18.33
N LYS A 226 48.64 41.24 -19.36
CA LYS A 226 50.09 41.09 -19.59
C LYS A 226 50.63 42.28 -20.37
N PRO A 227 51.72 42.92 -19.90
CA PRO A 227 52.67 43.63 -20.76
C PRO A 227 53.98 42.83 -20.94
N ALA A 228 54.80 43.26 -21.90
CA ALA A 228 56.12 42.68 -22.14
C ALA A 228 57.20 43.27 -21.20
N ALA A 229 58.38 42.65 -21.19
CA ALA A 229 59.59 43.11 -20.50
C ALA A 229 60.60 43.71 -21.51
N PRO A 230 61.74 44.31 -21.09
CA PRO A 230 62.13 44.83 -19.77
C PRO A 230 62.64 46.30 -19.79
N GLU A 231 62.89 46.92 -18.63
CA GLU A 231 64.16 47.62 -18.28
C GLU A 231 64.07 48.53 -17.01
N LYS A 232 65.10 48.41 -16.15
CA LYS A 232 65.76 49.44 -15.30
C LYS A 232 64.99 50.71 -14.81
N ARG A 233 64.99 50.90 -13.45
CA ARG A 233 65.84 51.85 -12.66
C ARG A 233 65.14 52.70 -11.56
N LYS A 234 65.65 52.55 -10.32
CA LYS A 234 65.96 53.57 -9.28
C LYS A 234 64.86 54.31 -8.46
N LYS A 235 64.91 53.99 -7.15
CA LYS A 235 64.97 54.87 -5.94
C LYS A 235 63.71 55.50 -5.32
N SER A 236 63.65 55.35 -3.99
CA SER A 236 62.94 56.14 -2.98
C SER A 236 63.64 57.48 -2.67
N PRO A 237 62.99 58.38 -1.88
CA PRO A 237 63.25 58.51 -0.43
C PRO A 237 61.97 58.35 0.47
N GLU A 238 62.05 57.84 1.72
CA GLU A 238 62.13 58.54 3.05
C GLU A 238 60.80 59.21 3.51
N ASP A 239 60.37 59.35 4.78
CA ASP A 239 60.55 58.70 6.12
C ASP A 239 59.30 59.12 6.98
N VAL A 240 58.97 58.71 8.23
CA VAL A 240 59.63 58.85 9.56
C VAL A 240 58.78 58.13 10.66
N VAL A 241 59.45 57.37 11.58
CA VAL A 241 59.34 57.23 13.09
C VAL A 241 58.00 57.60 13.82
N GLU A 242 57.49 56.98 14.93
CA GLU A 242 58.11 56.39 16.15
C GLU A 242 57.71 54.91 16.48
N ASP A 243 57.42 54.56 17.75
CA ASP A 243 58.01 53.39 18.46
C ASP A 243 57.27 53.04 19.80
N LYS A 244 57.81 52.04 20.52
CA LYS A 244 57.71 51.66 21.96
C LYS A 244 56.77 50.54 22.44
N MET A 245 57.32 49.89 23.47
CA MET A 245 56.98 48.64 24.20
C MET A 245 56.57 49.02 25.67
N PRO A 246 56.52 48.16 26.74
CA PRO A 246 56.80 46.72 26.93
C PRO A 246 55.73 45.91 27.79
N ARG A 247 56.17 44.88 28.56
CA ARG A 247 55.46 43.70 29.13
C ARG A 247 55.18 43.74 30.67
N LEU A 248 54.30 42.85 31.20
CA LEU A 248 54.35 42.01 32.47
C LEU A 248 52.93 41.51 32.89
N GLY A 249 52.66 40.58 33.84
CA GLY A 249 53.48 39.61 34.62
C GLY A 249 52.77 39.01 35.89
N VAL A 250 53.34 37.92 36.48
CA VAL A 250 53.17 37.38 37.89
C VAL A 250 51.95 36.47 38.26
N SER A 251 52.09 35.62 39.31
CA SER A 251 51.11 34.69 39.95
C SER A 251 51.43 34.50 41.48
N PRO A 252 50.50 34.05 42.38
CA PRO A 252 50.72 32.83 43.21
C PRO A 252 49.44 32.05 43.71
N THR A 253 49.35 31.60 44.99
CA THR A 253 48.87 30.24 45.42
C THR A 253 47.98 30.08 46.71
N VAL A 254 47.08 29.06 46.74
CA VAL A 254 46.78 28.02 47.82
C VAL A 254 45.82 28.22 49.05
N GLU A 255 44.89 27.22 49.24
CA GLU A 255 44.08 26.69 50.43
C GLU A 255 43.20 27.62 51.33
N PRO A 256 42.27 27.15 52.23
CA PRO A 256 42.11 25.82 52.90
C PRO A 256 40.66 25.18 52.99
N ARG A 257 40.42 24.32 54.02
CA ARG A 257 39.44 23.18 54.18
C ARG A 257 38.19 23.51 55.05
N ARG A 258 36.99 22.88 54.89
CA ARG A 258 36.40 21.55 55.31
C ARG A 258 36.10 21.37 56.83
N PRO A 259 34.91 20.82 57.23
CA PRO A 259 34.69 19.38 57.61
C PRO A 259 33.42 18.76 56.92
N ASP A 260 33.25 17.45 56.64
CA ASP A 260 33.14 16.20 57.47
C ASP A 260 31.81 16.13 58.29
N LEU A 261 30.93 15.10 58.22
CA LEU A 261 31.08 13.62 58.38
C LEU A 261 29.97 12.76 57.68
N PHE A 262 30.15 11.42 57.66
CA PHE A 262 29.20 10.31 57.33
C PHE A 262 28.53 9.74 58.63
N PRO A 263 27.63 8.69 58.70
CA PRO A 263 27.33 7.58 57.75
C PRO A 263 25.84 7.09 57.68
N ALA A 264 25.63 5.86 57.19
CA ALA A 264 24.43 4.99 57.31
C ALA A 264 24.90 3.56 57.74
N PRO A 265 24.10 2.45 57.82
CA PRO A 265 22.63 2.25 57.70
C PRO A 265 22.00 1.32 58.81
N ARG A 266 20.74 0.86 58.65
CA ARG A 266 20.09 -0.44 59.07
C ARG A 266 18.73 -0.36 59.80
N ASP A 267 17.88 -1.36 59.52
CA ASP A 267 16.69 -1.86 60.26
C ASP A 267 17.05 -2.50 61.63
N PRO A 268 16.12 -2.81 62.60
CA PRO A 268 14.72 -3.26 62.40
C PRO A 268 13.64 -2.84 63.45
N ASP A 269 12.45 -3.46 63.34
CA ASP A 269 11.33 -3.78 64.29
C ASP A 269 11.42 -3.42 65.81
N PRO A 270 10.30 -3.38 66.60
CA PRO A 270 8.90 -3.76 66.28
C PRO A 270 7.72 -2.90 66.86
N GLY A 271 6.50 -3.14 66.35
CA GLY A 271 5.35 -3.64 67.14
C GLY A 271 4.38 -2.72 67.94
N THR A 272 3.07 -2.90 67.68
CA THR A 272 1.89 -2.75 68.60
C THR A 272 1.54 -1.35 69.15
N LEU A 273 0.30 -0.97 69.53
CA LEU A 273 -1.07 -1.55 69.69
C LEU A 273 -2.07 -0.35 69.46
N SER A 274 -3.42 -0.33 69.52
CA SER A 274 -4.56 -1.19 69.95
C SER A 274 -5.87 -0.68 69.26
N ALA A 275 -7.09 -1.09 69.68
CA ALA A 275 -7.86 -2.21 69.12
C ALA A 275 -9.37 -2.10 69.49
N ALA A 276 -10.28 -2.57 68.61
CA ALA A 276 -11.68 -2.98 68.86
C ALA A 276 -12.35 -3.35 67.52
N GLY A 277 -13.23 -4.34 67.37
CA GLY A 277 -13.72 -5.40 68.28
C GLY A 277 -14.35 -6.55 67.45
N PRO A 278 -14.60 -7.74 68.03
CA PRO A 278 -14.81 -8.98 67.26
C PRO A 278 -16.28 -9.47 67.22
N ASP A 279 -16.56 -10.49 66.40
CA ASP A 279 -16.98 -11.81 66.91
C ASP A 279 -16.95 -12.90 65.84
N ALA A 280 -17.03 -14.17 66.26
CA ALA A 280 -16.94 -15.38 65.42
C ALA A 280 -17.75 -16.55 66.04
N ILE A 281 -17.52 -17.79 65.55
CA ILE A 281 -18.04 -19.09 66.07
C ILE A 281 -19.50 -19.41 65.65
N ALA A 282 -19.94 -20.64 65.33
CA ALA A 282 -19.32 -21.86 64.74
C ALA A 282 -20.44 -22.92 64.48
N LEU A 283 -20.06 -24.13 64.03
CA LEU A 283 -20.83 -25.39 64.03
C LEU A 283 -22.02 -25.49 63.03
N GLY A 284 -22.36 -26.67 62.49
CA GLY A 284 -21.65 -27.96 62.54
C GLY A 284 -22.36 -29.13 61.82
N THR A 285 -21.57 -30.16 61.51
CA THR A 285 -21.87 -31.62 61.57
C THR A 285 -23.07 -32.27 60.84
N CYS A 286 -22.73 -33.32 60.05
CA CYS A 286 -23.49 -34.58 59.86
C CYS A 286 -24.82 -34.56 59.03
N SER A 287 -25.29 -35.66 58.42
CA SER A 287 -24.80 -37.06 58.35
C SER A 287 -25.36 -37.88 57.16
N ASN A 288 -24.57 -38.86 56.71
CA ASN A 288 -24.91 -40.21 56.19
C ASN A 288 -26.22 -40.49 55.41
N SER A 289 -26.06 -41.04 54.20
CA SER A 289 -26.46 -42.42 53.83
C SER A 289 -26.15 -42.73 52.35
N SER A 290 -26.11 -43.98 51.85
CA SER A 290 -25.34 -45.20 52.23
C SER A 290 -25.70 -46.33 51.25
N ILE A 291 -24.89 -47.41 51.14
CA ILE A 291 -25.17 -48.67 50.38
C ILE A 291 -25.13 -48.52 48.82
N SER A 292 -24.46 -49.37 48.04
CA SER A 292 -23.44 -50.39 48.35
C SER A 292 -22.54 -50.79 47.16
N ARG A 293 -21.35 -51.29 47.51
CA ARG A 293 -20.39 -52.13 46.75
C ARG A 293 -21.04 -53.36 46.09
N THR A 294 -20.47 -53.96 45.04
CA THR A 294 -19.41 -55.02 45.06
C THR A 294 -19.15 -55.50 43.60
N ASN A 295 -18.07 -56.19 43.20
CA ASN A 295 -16.88 -56.73 43.90
C ASN A 295 -15.68 -57.01 42.94
N THR A 296 -14.43 -56.80 43.42
CA THR A 296 -13.16 -57.55 43.15
C THR A 296 -12.68 -57.88 41.70
N THR A 297 -11.38 -58.09 41.39
CA THR A 297 -10.23 -58.56 42.20
C THR A 297 -8.85 -58.19 41.59
N ARG A 298 -7.83 -57.89 42.43
CA ARG A 298 -6.38 -58.31 42.41
C ARG A 298 -5.53 -58.27 41.09
N SER A 299 -4.19 -58.07 41.07
CA SER A 299 -3.16 -57.87 42.13
C SER A 299 -1.76 -57.43 41.59
N PHE A 300 -1.13 -56.43 42.23
CA PHE A 300 0.31 -56.19 42.49
C PHE A 300 1.44 -56.15 41.40
N CYS A 301 2.29 -55.11 41.59
CA CYS A 301 3.77 -55.07 41.52
C CYS A 301 4.57 -54.71 40.23
N LYS A 302 5.13 -53.48 40.28
CA LYS A 302 6.54 -53.05 40.02
C LYS A 302 7.36 -53.70 38.89
N TYR A 303 7.89 -52.86 37.98
CA TYR A 303 9.08 -53.18 37.16
C TYR A 303 9.99 -51.97 36.86
N HIS A 304 11.26 -52.07 37.26
CA HIS A 304 12.47 -51.36 36.79
C HIS A 304 13.66 -51.92 37.62
N PRO A 305 14.96 -51.83 37.21
CA PRO A 305 15.53 -50.96 36.15
C PRO A 305 16.61 -51.64 35.24
N VAL A 306 17.36 -50.81 34.48
CA VAL A 306 18.77 -50.98 34.00
C VAL A 306 19.06 -51.49 32.55
N ARG A 307 19.49 -50.52 31.72
CA ARG A 307 20.49 -50.53 30.61
C ARG A 307 20.54 -51.65 29.54
N CYS A 308 20.66 -51.18 28.29
CA CYS A 308 21.87 -51.43 27.47
C CYS A 308 22.20 -50.17 26.65
N SER A 309 23.42 -50.04 26.09
CA SER A 309 23.85 -48.87 25.30
C SER A 309 25.01 -49.17 24.32
N TYR A 310 25.20 -48.30 23.31
CA TYR A 310 26.11 -48.44 22.14
C TYR A 310 25.65 -49.53 21.14
N SER A 311 25.96 -49.46 19.83
CA SER A 311 26.93 -48.63 19.09
C SER A 311 26.36 -48.02 17.79
N ARG A 312 27.11 -47.08 17.19
CA ARG A 312 26.94 -46.58 15.80
C ARG A 312 27.25 -47.63 14.74
N CYS A 313 26.70 -47.44 13.54
CA CYS A 313 27.43 -47.51 12.26
C CYS A 313 26.84 -46.50 11.27
N ASN A 314 27.66 -45.99 10.35
CA ASN A 314 27.22 -45.21 9.17
C ASN A 314 27.35 -46.10 7.92
N MET A 315 26.45 -45.92 6.96
CA MET A 315 26.59 -46.09 5.50
C MET A 315 25.40 -45.30 4.93
N GLU A 316 25.61 -44.13 4.31
CA GLU A 316 26.17 -43.88 2.95
C GLU A 316 25.14 -44.12 1.84
N ASP A 317 25.22 -43.26 0.82
CA ASP A 317 24.21 -43.11 -0.24
C ASP A 317 24.27 -44.23 -1.28
N ASP A 318 23.11 -44.80 -1.63
CA ASP A 318 22.75 -45.07 -3.03
C ASP A 318 21.29 -45.54 -3.15
N MET A 319 20.50 -44.89 -4.03
CA MET A 319 19.33 -45.42 -4.78
C MET A 319 18.44 -44.30 -5.36
N PHE A 320 18.98 -43.54 -6.32
CA PHE A 320 18.17 -42.85 -7.33
C PHE A 320 18.85 -43.01 -8.70
N GLN A 321 18.50 -44.06 -9.44
CA GLN A 321 18.89 -44.21 -10.84
C GLN A 321 17.81 -43.67 -11.77
N ASN A 322 18.25 -43.07 -12.88
CA ASN A 322 17.38 -42.43 -13.87
C ASN A 322 17.00 -43.43 -14.97
N GLU A 323 15.71 -43.52 -15.29
CA GLU A 323 15.26 -44.03 -16.59
C GLU A 323 14.23 -43.07 -17.21
N TYR A 324 14.73 -42.14 -18.03
CA TYR A 324 13.95 -41.49 -19.09
C TYR A 324 14.67 -41.79 -20.41
N GLY A 325 14.01 -42.55 -21.28
CA GLY A 325 14.63 -43.05 -22.52
C GLY A 325 14.99 -41.94 -23.50
N GLN A 326 16.22 -42.00 -24.03
CA GLN A 326 16.60 -41.20 -25.19
C GLN A 326 16.01 -41.85 -26.46
N GLY A 327 15.35 -41.03 -27.28
CA GLY A 327 15.04 -41.35 -28.67
C GLY A 327 15.77 -40.36 -29.56
N ASP A 328 16.80 -40.83 -30.24
CA ASP A 328 17.65 -40.03 -31.13
C ASP A 328 17.34 -40.41 -32.59
N ASP A 329 16.97 -39.44 -33.41
CA ASP A 329 16.71 -39.62 -34.85
C ASP A 329 17.17 -38.36 -35.60
N THR A 330 18.38 -38.43 -36.16
CA THR A 330 19.05 -37.31 -36.81
C THR A 330 19.02 -37.47 -38.33
N SER A 331 18.37 -36.54 -39.02
CA SER A 331 18.50 -36.34 -40.47
C SER A 331 18.27 -34.88 -40.84
N PRO A 332 19.23 -34.19 -41.48
CA PRO A 332 19.12 -32.76 -41.78
C PRO A 332 18.25 -32.50 -43.02
N LEU A 333 17.59 -31.34 -43.01
CA LEU A 333 17.02 -30.71 -44.20
C LEU A 333 17.86 -29.47 -44.55
N PRO A 334 17.96 -29.10 -45.85
CA PRO A 334 19.09 -28.32 -46.35
C PRO A 334 19.04 -26.83 -46.03
N ASP A 335 20.22 -26.22 -45.97
CA ASP A 335 20.42 -24.78 -45.83
C ASP A 335 19.77 -23.99 -46.98
N LEU A 336 19.15 -22.86 -46.64
CA LEU A 336 18.70 -21.85 -47.61
C LEU A 336 19.61 -20.63 -47.51
N ASP A 337 20.53 -20.54 -48.46
CA ASP A 337 21.41 -19.39 -48.63
C ASP A 337 20.63 -18.15 -49.10
N PHE A 338 20.91 -17.00 -48.48
CA PHE A 338 20.35 -15.70 -48.81
C PHE A 338 21.44 -14.65 -49.07
N SER A 339 22.62 -15.05 -49.56
CA SER A 339 23.75 -14.19 -49.91
C SER A 339 23.53 -13.28 -51.14
N SER A 340 22.31 -12.77 -51.37
CA SER A 340 21.99 -11.94 -52.55
C SER A 340 20.85 -10.91 -52.34
N ILE A 341 20.90 -10.14 -51.24
CA ILE A 341 20.24 -8.82 -51.17
C ILE A 341 21.29 -7.80 -50.74
N SER A 342 21.53 -6.79 -51.57
CA SER A 342 22.70 -5.90 -51.49
C SER A 342 22.51 -4.67 -50.61
N ASP A 343 23.59 -4.26 -49.94
CA ASP A 343 23.70 -2.99 -49.22
C ASP A 343 23.66 -1.77 -50.15
N ASP A 344 22.47 -1.17 -50.41
CA ASP A 344 22.40 0.30 -50.57
C ASP A 344 21.00 0.90 -50.32
N LEU A 345 20.67 1.15 -49.05
CA LEU A 345 19.65 2.14 -48.65
C LEU A 345 19.86 2.64 -47.20
N LEU A 346 21.13 2.70 -46.76
CA LEU A 346 21.51 2.84 -45.34
C LEU A 346 22.64 3.88 -45.14
N SER A 347 22.69 4.93 -45.97
CA SER A 347 23.83 5.88 -46.02
C SER A 347 23.48 7.37 -46.13
N GLN A 348 22.20 7.75 -46.13
CA GLN A 348 21.74 9.16 -46.05
C GLN A 348 20.59 9.27 -45.03
N PHE A 349 20.74 9.85 -43.84
CA PHE A 349 21.85 10.63 -43.26
C PHE A 349 22.36 10.00 -41.95
N LEU A 350 23.67 10.11 -41.69
CA LEU A 350 24.30 9.62 -40.46
C LEU A 350 24.68 10.75 -39.49
N SER A 351 24.18 10.64 -38.25
CA SER A 351 24.99 10.78 -37.01
C SER A 351 25.43 12.21 -36.57
N PRO A 352 26.12 12.39 -35.41
CA PRO A 352 26.13 11.61 -34.15
C PRO A 352 26.05 12.47 -32.86
N PHE A 353 26.04 11.78 -31.70
CA PHE A 353 26.37 12.26 -30.32
C PHE A 353 25.38 13.25 -29.64
N ASP A 354 25.19 13.25 -28.31
CA ASP A 354 25.90 12.49 -27.27
C ASP A 354 25.01 12.05 -26.07
N THR A 355 25.51 11.08 -25.32
CA THR A 355 25.04 10.66 -23.97
C THR A 355 25.90 11.34 -22.89
N PRO A 356 25.48 11.56 -21.61
CA PRO A 356 24.88 10.50 -20.78
C PRO A 356 23.95 10.88 -19.58
N SER A 357 23.13 9.88 -19.18
CA SER A 357 22.84 9.43 -17.80
C SER A 357 22.24 10.37 -16.71
N LEU A 358 21.39 9.77 -15.85
CA LEU A 358 21.16 10.12 -14.42
C LEU A 358 20.57 11.53 -14.15
N LEU A 359 19.35 11.70 -13.62
CA LEU A 359 18.71 11.04 -12.48
C LEU A 359 17.16 11.04 -12.57
N TRP A 360 16.49 10.25 -11.73
CA TRP A 360 15.02 10.08 -11.70
C TRP A 360 14.27 11.04 -10.77
N SER A 361 13.13 11.56 -11.24
CA SER A 361 11.84 11.82 -10.54
C SER A 361 11.00 12.77 -11.43
N GLN A 362 9.67 12.94 -11.35
CA GLN A 362 8.64 12.55 -10.38
C GLN A 362 7.37 11.98 -11.07
N SER A 363 6.77 11.00 -10.40
CA SER A 363 5.34 10.83 -10.03
C SER A 363 4.19 11.47 -10.85
N PHE A 364 3.19 10.66 -11.23
CA PHE A 364 1.84 11.13 -11.59
C PHE A 364 0.85 10.81 -10.44
N PRO A 365 0.19 11.82 -9.86
CA PRO A 365 -0.80 11.67 -8.80
C PRO A 365 -2.26 11.72 -9.29
N ILE A 366 -3.21 11.43 -8.39
CA ILE A 366 -4.67 11.48 -8.61
C ILE A 366 -5.31 12.21 -7.42
N ALA A 367 -6.36 13.01 -7.63
CA ALA A 367 -7.06 13.68 -6.53
C ALA A 367 -7.91 12.69 -5.72
N LEU A 368 -7.84 12.80 -4.39
CA LEU A 368 -8.70 12.05 -3.48
C LEU A 368 -10.16 12.51 -3.63
N ASP A 369 -11.05 11.54 -3.51
CA ASP A 369 -12.46 11.72 -3.21
C ASP A 369 -12.74 10.80 -2.02
N ASN A 370 -13.61 11.19 -1.08
CA ASN A 370 -13.77 10.51 0.21
C ASN A 370 -14.70 9.29 0.12
N HIS A 371 -14.50 8.47 -0.91
CA HIS A 371 -15.15 7.17 -1.13
C HIS A 371 -14.07 6.11 -1.38
N PRO A 372 -14.17 4.89 -0.81
CA PRO A 372 -13.18 3.83 -1.02
C PRO A 372 -13.16 3.36 -2.48
N ARG A 373 -12.23 3.92 -3.27
CA ARG A 373 -12.03 3.62 -4.70
C ARG A 373 -11.16 2.36 -4.91
N GLY A 374 -11.61 1.22 -4.40
CA GLY A 374 -10.97 -0.08 -4.67
C GLY A 374 -11.14 -0.57 -6.12
N PHE A 375 -12.25 -0.21 -6.77
CA PHE A 375 -12.61 -0.67 -8.11
C PHE A 375 -12.90 0.51 -9.05
N MET A 376 -12.24 0.52 -10.21
CA MET A 376 -12.60 1.37 -11.34
C MET A 376 -13.91 0.89 -11.97
N ARG A 377 -14.57 1.77 -12.73
CA ARG A 377 -15.61 1.36 -13.68
C ARG A 377 -14.99 1.06 -15.05
N ALA A 378 -15.72 0.33 -15.89
CA ALA A 378 -15.40 0.11 -17.30
C ALA A 378 -15.14 1.41 -18.10
N ASP A 379 -15.77 2.54 -17.76
CA ASP A 379 -15.52 3.87 -18.35
C ASP A 379 -14.30 4.61 -17.79
N GLU A 380 -13.74 4.17 -16.65
CA GLU A 380 -12.66 4.86 -15.93
C GLU A 380 -11.25 4.33 -16.27
N ILE A 381 -11.11 3.17 -16.93
CA ILE A 381 -9.81 2.62 -17.39
C ILE A 381 -9.41 3.09 -18.80
N PHE A 382 -10.32 3.79 -19.49
CA PHE A 382 -10.07 4.34 -20.81
C PHE A 382 -9.90 5.86 -20.75
N THR A 383 -9.06 6.36 -21.64
CA THR A 383 -9.02 7.78 -22.03
C THR A 383 -10.36 8.21 -22.62
N GLU A 384 -10.59 9.52 -22.72
CA GLU A 384 -11.83 10.11 -23.27
C GLU A 384 -12.11 9.70 -24.73
N ASN A 385 -11.11 9.12 -25.43
CA ASN A 385 -11.21 8.56 -26.78
C ASN A 385 -11.39 7.02 -26.82
N GLY A 386 -11.62 6.36 -25.68
CA GLY A 386 -11.79 4.90 -25.59
C GLY A 386 -10.49 4.07 -25.65
N GLY A 387 -9.32 4.71 -25.78
CA GLY A 387 -8.01 4.03 -25.73
C GLY A 387 -7.51 3.83 -24.29
N PRO A 388 -6.66 2.82 -24.00
CA PRO A 388 -6.15 2.55 -22.64
C PRO A 388 -5.33 3.71 -22.05
N ILE A 389 -5.37 3.87 -20.72
CA ILE A 389 -4.64 4.93 -20.01
C ILE A 389 -3.11 4.80 -20.17
N PRO A 390 -2.42 5.86 -20.63
CA PRO A 390 -0.97 5.96 -20.53
C PRO A 390 -0.54 6.45 -19.13
N LEU A 391 0.31 5.68 -18.46
CA LEU A 391 0.90 6.04 -17.16
C LEU A 391 2.12 6.97 -17.35
N PRO A 392 2.77 7.49 -16.28
CA PRO A 392 4.01 8.26 -16.42
C PRO A 392 5.10 7.57 -17.26
N PRO A 393 5.97 8.34 -17.95
CA PRO A 393 7.03 7.78 -18.81
C PRO A 393 7.96 6.76 -18.13
N ARG A 394 8.15 6.83 -16.80
CA ARG A 394 8.93 5.82 -16.06
C ARG A 394 8.38 4.40 -16.19
N PHE A 395 7.09 4.21 -16.46
CA PHE A 395 6.53 2.88 -16.72
C PHE A 395 6.94 2.29 -18.07
N ALA A 396 7.20 3.13 -19.08
CA ALA A 396 7.84 2.68 -20.33
C ALA A 396 9.28 2.21 -20.06
N GLN A 397 10.00 2.91 -19.16
CA GLN A 397 11.35 2.52 -18.74
C GLN A 397 11.36 1.24 -17.91
N ILE A 398 10.42 1.07 -16.96
CA ILE A 398 10.24 -0.17 -16.18
C ILE A 398 10.04 -1.36 -17.11
N LYS A 399 9.10 -1.26 -18.06
CA LYS A 399 8.88 -2.31 -19.07
C LYS A 399 10.15 -2.60 -19.86
N ARG A 400 10.80 -1.57 -20.42
CA ARG A 400 12.06 -1.76 -21.16
C ARG A 400 13.12 -2.50 -20.33
N SER A 401 13.26 -2.17 -19.05
CA SER A 401 14.22 -2.82 -18.14
C SER A 401 13.87 -4.28 -17.82
N LEU A 402 12.58 -4.65 -17.76
CA LEU A 402 12.16 -6.03 -17.47
C LEU A 402 12.48 -7.03 -18.58
N VAL A 403 12.45 -6.59 -19.85
CA VAL A 403 12.69 -7.45 -21.04
C VAL A 403 14.08 -7.27 -21.67
N ALA A 404 14.88 -6.32 -21.19
CA ALA A 404 16.18 -5.99 -21.75
C ALA A 404 17.15 -7.20 -21.80
N GLY A 405 17.62 -7.56 -22.99
CA GLY A 405 18.49 -8.71 -23.21
C GLY A 405 17.79 -10.07 -23.09
N LYS A 406 16.46 -10.08 -23.05
CA LYS A 406 15.60 -11.27 -22.93
C LYS A 406 14.49 -11.29 -23.98
N GLU A 407 14.49 -10.34 -24.91
CA GLU A 407 13.40 -10.07 -25.86
C GLU A 407 13.01 -11.33 -26.65
N HIS A 408 14.00 -12.10 -27.12
CA HIS A 408 13.76 -13.36 -27.84
C HIS A 408 13.10 -14.43 -26.96
N ALA A 409 13.56 -14.62 -25.72
CA ALA A 409 12.99 -15.56 -24.77
C ALA A 409 11.55 -15.17 -24.38
N ILE A 410 11.30 -13.86 -24.23
CA ILE A 410 9.96 -13.31 -23.95
C ILE A 410 9.01 -13.56 -25.13
N VAL A 411 9.43 -13.32 -26.38
CA VAL A 411 8.65 -13.65 -27.59
C VAL A 411 8.32 -15.14 -27.66
N GLN A 412 9.31 -16.02 -27.52
CA GLN A 412 9.07 -17.48 -27.51
C GLN A 412 8.09 -17.88 -26.39
N SER A 413 8.24 -17.30 -25.19
CA SER A 413 7.38 -17.64 -24.05
C SER A 413 5.93 -17.20 -24.27
N TRP A 414 5.71 -16.04 -24.89
CA TRP A 414 4.39 -15.53 -25.26
C TRP A 414 3.72 -16.42 -26.30
N GLU A 415 4.45 -16.90 -27.32
CA GLU A 415 3.90 -17.86 -28.29
C GLU A 415 3.43 -19.16 -27.64
N ARG A 416 4.26 -19.76 -26.77
CA ARG A 416 3.89 -20.97 -26.00
C ARG A 416 2.68 -20.71 -25.09
N LEU A 417 2.62 -19.54 -24.46
CA LEU A 417 1.54 -19.11 -23.58
C LEU A 417 0.20 -18.97 -24.34
N LEU A 418 0.19 -18.36 -25.53
CA LEU A 418 -1.02 -18.21 -26.33
C LEU A 418 -1.60 -19.56 -26.80
N VAL A 419 -0.74 -20.56 -27.04
CA VAL A 419 -1.17 -21.95 -27.31
C VAL A 419 -1.76 -22.60 -26.06
N ALA A 420 -1.08 -22.50 -24.92
CA ALA A 420 -1.53 -23.08 -23.65
C ALA A 420 -2.87 -22.48 -23.17
N LEU A 421 -3.02 -21.15 -23.23
CA LEU A 421 -4.28 -20.45 -22.95
C LEU A 421 -5.43 -20.96 -23.80
N ARG A 422 -5.23 -21.07 -25.12
CA ARG A 422 -6.27 -21.52 -26.05
C ARG A 422 -6.76 -22.92 -25.73
N ALA A 423 -5.85 -23.83 -25.37
CA ALA A 423 -6.18 -25.19 -24.95
C ALA A 423 -6.95 -25.22 -23.61
N GLU A 424 -6.47 -24.50 -22.59
CA GLU A 424 -7.12 -24.48 -21.28
C GLU A 424 -8.49 -23.77 -21.30
N ILE A 425 -8.65 -22.70 -22.09
CA ILE A 425 -9.95 -22.04 -22.30
C ILE A 425 -10.96 -22.98 -22.96
N ALA A 426 -10.53 -23.85 -23.89
CA ALA A 426 -11.41 -24.87 -24.47
C ALA A 426 -11.88 -25.89 -23.41
N VAL A 427 -10.99 -26.31 -22.50
CA VAL A 427 -11.35 -27.17 -21.36
C VAL A 427 -12.31 -26.45 -20.41
N ILE A 428 -12.07 -25.17 -20.09
CA ILE A 428 -12.94 -24.37 -19.22
C ILE A 428 -14.34 -24.17 -19.85
N GLY A 429 -14.42 -23.86 -21.14
CA GLY A 429 -15.70 -23.65 -21.84
C GLY A 429 -16.59 -24.91 -21.87
N VAL A 430 -15.99 -26.09 -21.88
CA VAL A 430 -16.70 -27.38 -21.76
C VAL A 430 -17.05 -27.70 -20.31
N ARG A 431 -16.10 -27.57 -19.37
CA ARG A 431 -16.27 -27.99 -17.96
C ARG A 431 -17.07 -27.02 -17.10
N LYS A 432 -17.04 -25.72 -17.41
CA LYS A 432 -17.71 -24.65 -16.67
C LYS A 432 -17.47 -24.77 -15.15
N SER A 433 -18.53 -24.73 -14.34
CA SER A 433 -18.43 -24.81 -12.87
C SER A 433 -17.83 -26.13 -12.37
N ASP A 434 -17.97 -27.25 -13.11
CA ASP A 434 -17.42 -28.58 -12.77
C ASP A 434 -15.89 -28.65 -12.88
N ILE A 435 -15.23 -27.53 -13.17
CA ILE A 435 -13.77 -27.38 -13.14
C ILE A 435 -13.25 -26.85 -11.78
N ILE A 436 -14.13 -26.29 -10.94
CA ILE A 436 -13.79 -25.76 -9.62
C ILE A 436 -13.76 -26.93 -8.61
N PRO A 437 -12.60 -27.28 -8.02
CA PRO A 437 -12.51 -28.37 -7.07
C PRO A 437 -13.34 -28.12 -5.81
N THR A 438 -13.98 -29.18 -5.34
CA THR A 438 -14.76 -29.22 -4.10
C THR A 438 -14.29 -30.41 -3.27
N ILE A 439 -14.18 -30.23 -1.95
CA ILE A 439 -13.96 -31.31 -0.96
C ILE A 439 -14.86 -31.07 0.24
N ASP A 440 -15.24 -32.12 0.97
CA ASP A 440 -15.96 -31.97 2.24
C ASP A 440 -14.97 -31.78 3.40
N PHE A 441 -15.33 -30.99 4.41
CA PHE A 441 -14.49 -30.77 5.59
C PHE A 441 -14.13 -32.08 6.32
N SER A 442 -15.05 -33.06 6.35
CA SER A 442 -14.79 -34.39 6.93
C SER A 442 -13.77 -35.22 6.14
N GLU A 443 -13.62 -34.97 4.83
CA GLU A 443 -12.68 -35.68 3.95
C GLU A 443 -11.26 -35.07 3.98
N LEU A 444 -11.00 -34.01 4.77
CA LEU A 444 -9.68 -33.37 4.86
C LEU A 444 -8.58 -34.26 5.50
N GLN A 445 -8.94 -35.38 6.12
CA GLN A 445 -8.00 -36.40 6.60
C GLN A 445 -7.83 -37.57 5.61
N ASN A 446 -8.64 -37.63 4.54
CA ASN A 446 -8.58 -38.70 3.55
C ASN A 446 -7.50 -38.41 2.50
N HIS A 447 -6.31 -39.01 2.67
CA HIS A 447 -5.15 -38.77 1.80
C HIS A 447 -5.44 -38.88 0.29
N ALA A 448 -6.31 -39.81 -0.15
CA ALA A 448 -6.64 -39.97 -1.57
C ALA A 448 -7.47 -38.78 -2.09
N ARG A 449 -8.51 -38.38 -1.34
CA ARG A 449 -9.35 -37.20 -1.66
C ARG A 449 -8.54 -35.92 -1.63
N VAL A 450 -7.71 -35.76 -0.60
CA VAL A 450 -6.81 -34.61 -0.44
C VAL A 450 -5.82 -34.54 -1.59
N SER A 451 -5.20 -35.65 -2.02
CA SER A 451 -4.28 -35.65 -3.15
C SER A 451 -4.97 -35.21 -4.45
N GLU A 452 -6.16 -35.74 -4.75
CA GLU A 452 -6.94 -35.35 -5.93
C GLU A 452 -7.39 -33.88 -5.87
N PHE A 453 -7.92 -33.44 -4.72
CA PHE A 453 -8.39 -32.07 -4.50
C PHE A 453 -7.25 -31.06 -4.60
N THR A 454 -6.11 -31.31 -3.94
CA THR A 454 -4.98 -30.38 -3.88
C THR A 454 -4.27 -30.25 -5.22
N ALA A 455 -4.16 -31.34 -6.01
CA ALA A 455 -3.67 -31.28 -7.38
C ALA A 455 -4.58 -30.41 -8.27
N LYS A 456 -5.91 -30.55 -8.15
CA LYS A 456 -6.88 -29.68 -8.84
C LYS A 456 -6.77 -28.23 -8.35
N LEU A 457 -6.75 -27.97 -7.05
CA LEU A 457 -6.66 -26.63 -6.48
C LEU A 457 -5.36 -25.93 -6.91
N ARG A 458 -4.21 -26.62 -6.92
CA ARG A 458 -2.95 -26.02 -7.38
C ARG A 458 -2.98 -25.61 -8.86
N ARG A 459 -3.67 -26.34 -9.74
CA ARG A 459 -3.89 -25.96 -11.15
C ARG A 459 -4.95 -24.87 -11.34
N ARG A 460 -6.03 -24.92 -10.54
CA ARG A 460 -7.24 -24.10 -10.73
C ARG A 460 -7.20 -22.77 -9.99
N GLY A 461 -6.51 -22.69 -8.86
CA GLY A 461 -6.34 -21.47 -8.06
C GLY A 461 -7.54 -21.07 -7.19
N GLY A 462 -8.61 -21.86 -7.14
CA GLY A 462 -9.75 -21.63 -6.25
C GLY A 462 -10.57 -22.90 -6.03
N ALA A 463 -11.31 -22.95 -4.92
CA ALA A 463 -12.01 -24.14 -4.45
C ALA A 463 -13.20 -23.80 -3.52
N ILE A 464 -14.00 -24.83 -3.22
CA ILE A 464 -14.97 -24.82 -2.12
C ILE A 464 -14.64 -25.96 -1.15
N ILE A 465 -14.54 -25.67 0.14
CA ILE A 465 -14.57 -26.68 1.21
C ILE A 465 -16.00 -26.69 1.77
N ARG A 466 -16.67 -27.84 1.73
CA ARG A 466 -18.07 -28.00 2.14
C ARG A 466 -18.19 -28.25 3.64
N ASN A 467 -19.31 -27.80 4.22
CA ASN A 467 -19.70 -28.12 5.60
C ASN A 467 -18.59 -27.82 6.64
N VAL A 468 -17.85 -26.71 6.48
CA VAL A 468 -16.80 -26.30 7.44
C VAL A 468 -17.44 -25.87 8.76
N VAL A 469 -18.52 -25.11 8.70
CA VAL A 469 -19.44 -24.85 9.82
C VAL A 469 -20.72 -25.66 9.58
N PRO A 470 -21.37 -26.22 10.62
CA PRO A 470 -22.69 -26.83 10.46
C PRO A 470 -23.70 -25.84 9.86
N ALA A 471 -24.49 -26.25 8.86
CA ALA A 471 -25.39 -25.34 8.14
C ALA A 471 -26.42 -24.66 9.07
N SER A 472 -26.88 -25.34 10.12
CA SER A 472 -27.77 -24.77 11.14
C SER A 472 -27.11 -23.67 11.98
N GLU A 473 -25.81 -23.79 12.26
CA GLU A 473 -25.04 -22.79 12.99
C GLU A 473 -24.74 -21.58 12.10
N ALA A 474 -24.36 -21.81 10.85
CA ALA A 474 -24.17 -20.74 9.86
C ALA A 474 -25.48 -19.97 9.57
N HIS A 475 -26.64 -20.63 9.61
CA HIS A 475 -27.94 -19.95 9.57
C HIS A 475 -28.22 -19.13 10.84
N ALA A 476 -27.98 -19.68 12.03
CA ALA A 476 -28.16 -18.95 13.29
C ALA A 476 -27.27 -17.69 13.34
N TRP A 477 -26.03 -17.76 12.79
CA TRP A 477 -25.16 -16.60 12.64
C TRP A 477 -25.71 -15.54 11.65
N ARG A 478 -26.57 -15.92 10.69
CA ARG A 478 -27.29 -14.97 9.83
C ARG A 478 -28.35 -14.22 10.63
N GLU A 479 -29.20 -14.94 11.36
CA GLU A 479 -30.26 -14.38 12.21
C GLU A 479 -29.66 -13.49 13.33
N GLU A 480 -28.52 -13.88 13.89
CA GLU A 480 -27.74 -13.07 14.84
C GLU A 480 -27.13 -11.80 14.19
N THR A 481 -26.73 -11.86 12.91
CA THR A 481 -26.30 -10.67 12.15
C THR A 481 -27.46 -9.71 11.92
N GLU A 482 -28.61 -10.23 11.47
CA GLU A 482 -29.85 -9.47 11.24
C GLU A 482 -30.31 -8.81 12.55
N THR A 483 -30.28 -9.54 13.67
CA THR A 483 -30.58 -9.03 15.01
C THR A 483 -29.61 -7.92 15.42
N TYR A 484 -28.30 -8.16 15.36
CA TYR A 484 -27.26 -7.18 15.72
C TYR A 484 -27.36 -5.89 14.89
N LEU A 485 -27.73 -5.96 13.61
CA LEU A 485 -27.99 -4.79 12.78
C LEU A 485 -29.28 -4.04 13.19
N SER A 486 -30.34 -4.77 13.58
CA SER A 486 -31.60 -4.17 14.03
C SER A 486 -31.49 -3.44 15.37
N GLU A 487 -30.68 -3.95 16.30
CA GLU A 487 -30.37 -3.30 17.59
C GLU A 487 -29.43 -2.09 17.43
N ASN A 488 -28.72 -2.02 16.30
CA ASN A 488 -27.72 -0.99 16.00
C ASN A 488 -28.08 -0.20 14.72
N PRO A 489 -29.24 0.48 14.64
CA PRO A 489 -29.74 1.13 13.42
C PRO A 489 -28.90 2.34 12.96
N GLN A 490 -27.92 2.78 13.76
CA GLN A 490 -26.87 3.69 13.30
C GLN A 490 -25.95 3.06 12.23
N THR A 491 -25.97 1.72 12.10
CA THR A 491 -25.18 0.96 11.12
C THR A 491 -25.75 1.16 9.72
N LYS A 492 -25.18 2.12 9.00
CA LYS A 492 -25.48 2.30 7.57
C LYS A 492 -24.66 1.33 6.74
N GLY A 493 -25.20 0.94 5.58
CA GLY A 493 -24.40 0.34 4.50
C GLY A 493 -23.16 1.21 4.22
N TRP A 494 -22.03 0.55 3.96
CA TRP A 494 -20.75 1.23 3.82
C TRP A 494 -20.78 2.16 2.58
N PRO A 495 -20.16 3.36 2.61
CA PRO A 495 -20.22 4.33 1.51
C PRO A 495 -19.31 3.92 0.33
N THR A 496 -19.61 2.76 -0.27
CA THR A 496 -18.95 2.15 -1.42
C THR A 496 -19.86 2.07 -2.63
N ARG A 497 -19.27 1.74 -3.78
CA ARG A 497 -20.00 1.46 -5.03
C ARG A 497 -20.85 0.19 -4.98
N ASP A 498 -20.62 -0.72 -4.03
CA ASP A 498 -21.49 -1.86 -3.74
C ASP A 498 -22.39 -1.52 -2.55
N PRO A 499 -23.73 -1.42 -2.72
CA PRO A 499 -24.66 -1.15 -1.61
C PRO A 499 -24.78 -2.35 -0.65
N HIS A 500 -24.43 -3.55 -1.11
CA HIS A 500 -24.54 -4.80 -0.35
C HIS A 500 -23.46 -4.96 0.73
N LEU A 501 -22.46 -4.08 0.79
CA LEU A 501 -21.35 -4.17 1.75
C LEU A 501 -21.65 -3.47 3.07
N PHE A 502 -21.66 -4.23 4.16
CA PHE A 502 -21.90 -3.72 5.50
C PHE A 502 -20.58 -3.48 6.22
N GLY A 503 -20.36 -2.22 6.61
CA GLY A 503 -19.11 -1.71 7.21
C GLY A 503 -18.90 -2.08 8.67
N ILE A 504 -19.25 -3.31 9.04
CA ILE A 504 -19.04 -3.91 10.36
C ILE A 504 -17.96 -4.98 10.27
N TYR A 505 -17.22 -5.14 11.36
CA TYR A 505 -16.02 -5.96 11.48
C TYR A 505 -16.11 -6.90 12.70
N TRP A 506 -16.87 -6.52 13.72
CA TRP A 506 -16.87 -7.13 15.06
C TRP A 506 -18.22 -7.67 15.51
N SER A 507 -19.19 -7.91 14.62
CA SER A 507 -20.45 -8.57 15.02
C SER A 507 -20.21 -9.94 15.68
N PRO A 508 -21.11 -10.43 16.56
CA PRO A 508 -21.00 -11.76 17.17
C PRO A 508 -20.69 -12.87 16.15
N SER A 509 -21.43 -12.89 15.04
CA SER A 509 -21.23 -13.79 13.91
C SER A 509 -19.82 -13.68 13.30
N GLN A 510 -19.31 -12.45 13.09
CA GLN A 510 -17.96 -12.23 12.56
C GLN A 510 -16.83 -12.62 13.54
N ILE A 511 -17.09 -12.59 14.85
CA ILE A 511 -16.14 -13.11 15.84
C ILE A 511 -16.17 -14.63 15.83
N LYS A 512 -17.36 -15.24 15.86
CA LYS A 512 -17.53 -16.70 15.78
C LYS A 512 -16.89 -17.27 14.51
N GLY A 513 -17.23 -16.74 13.34
CA GLY A 513 -16.70 -17.23 12.06
C GLY A 513 -15.18 -17.15 11.92
N ARG A 514 -14.51 -16.17 12.54
CA ARG A 514 -13.04 -16.06 12.52
C ARG A 514 -12.33 -16.86 13.61
N ALA A 515 -13.00 -17.16 14.72
CA ALA A 515 -12.46 -17.97 15.82
C ALA A 515 -12.77 -19.47 15.69
N HIS A 516 -13.81 -19.84 14.92
CA HIS A 516 -14.37 -21.19 14.89
C HIS A 516 -13.32 -22.27 14.53
N PRO A 517 -13.18 -23.35 15.34
CA PRO A 517 -12.09 -24.32 15.19
C PRO A 517 -11.98 -24.95 13.80
N ASN A 518 -13.10 -25.26 13.14
CA ASN A 518 -13.07 -25.84 11.79
C ASN A 518 -12.62 -24.82 10.73
N VAL A 519 -12.90 -23.52 10.91
CA VAL A 519 -12.44 -22.49 9.96
C VAL A 519 -10.93 -22.33 10.09
N LEU A 520 -10.40 -22.27 11.31
CA LEU A 520 -8.96 -22.27 11.57
C LEU A 520 -8.28 -23.55 11.04
N ALA A 521 -8.92 -24.72 11.19
CA ALA A 521 -8.43 -25.99 10.63
C ALA A 521 -8.44 -26.00 9.08
N ALA A 522 -9.49 -25.49 8.44
CA ALA A 522 -9.58 -25.37 6.99
C ALA A 522 -8.52 -24.38 6.45
N GLN A 523 -8.28 -23.27 7.13
CA GLN A 523 -7.20 -22.33 6.81
C GLN A 523 -5.82 -22.99 6.94
N ARG A 524 -5.54 -23.70 8.04
CA ARG A 524 -4.29 -24.47 8.23
C ARG A 524 -4.05 -25.49 7.12
N PHE A 525 -5.09 -26.22 6.72
CA PHE A 525 -5.04 -27.16 5.61
C PHE A 525 -4.68 -26.46 4.29
N LEU A 526 -5.36 -25.35 3.96
CA LEU A 526 -5.14 -24.57 2.75
C LEU A 526 -3.74 -23.93 2.69
N MET A 527 -3.29 -23.30 3.78
CA MET A 527 -2.00 -22.62 3.85
C MET A 527 -0.83 -23.59 3.72
N ARG A 528 -0.95 -24.82 4.26
CA ARG A 528 0.04 -25.91 4.07
C ARG A 528 0.16 -26.42 2.61
N LEU A 529 -0.67 -25.95 1.67
CA LEU A 529 -0.53 -26.24 0.23
C LEU A 529 0.48 -25.32 -0.48
N TRP A 530 0.79 -24.18 0.14
CA TRP A 530 1.92 -23.33 -0.24
C TRP A 530 3.22 -23.98 0.21
N ARG A 531 4.32 -23.66 -0.49
CA ARG A 531 5.66 -24.09 -0.10
C ARG A 531 6.62 -22.94 -0.20
N SER A 532 7.66 -22.92 0.63
CA SER A 532 8.78 -22.02 0.44
C SER A 532 9.88 -22.73 -0.34
N ARG A 533 10.45 -22.10 -1.37
CA ARG A 533 11.72 -22.54 -1.96
C ARG A 533 12.95 -22.11 -1.15
N ASP A 534 12.76 -21.19 -0.20
CA ASP A 534 13.77 -20.71 0.74
C ASP A 534 13.47 -21.26 2.16
N PRO A 535 14.29 -22.17 2.73
CA PRO A 535 14.09 -22.71 4.08
C PRO A 535 14.32 -21.68 5.21
N SER A 536 14.84 -20.49 4.89
CA SER A 536 14.99 -19.36 5.82
C SER A 536 13.88 -18.31 5.70
N ALA A 537 12.88 -18.53 4.86
CA ALA A 537 11.75 -17.61 4.67
C ALA A 537 10.91 -17.47 5.95
N PRO A 538 10.72 -16.25 6.50
CA PRO A 538 9.95 -16.04 7.73
C PRO A 538 8.43 -16.12 7.47
N VAL A 539 7.89 -17.34 7.44
CA VAL A 539 6.46 -17.64 7.39
C VAL A 539 6.13 -18.93 8.15
N VAL A 540 5.10 -18.90 9.01
CA VAL A 540 4.59 -20.10 9.70
C VAL A 540 3.20 -20.42 9.14
N ALA A 541 3.13 -21.41 8.25
CA ALA A 541 1.94 -21.71 7.45
C ALA A 541 0.85 -22.52 8.18
N ASP A 542 1.04 -22.85 9.46
CA ASP A 542 0.05 -23.54 10.30
C ASP A 542 -0.45 -22.74 11.51
N LEU A 543 -0.01 -21.48 11.62
CA LEU A 543 -0.55 -20.48 12.53
C LEU A 543 -1.41 -19.50 11.72
N PRO A 544 -2.73 -19.74 11.61
CA PRO A 544 -3.65 -18.77 11.02
C PRO A 544 -3.76 -17.52 11.89
N VAL A 545 -3.85 -16.37 11.23
CA VAL A 545 -4.12 -15.08 11.85
C VAL A 545 -5.32 -14.43 11.18
N ALA A 546 -6.23 -13.89 11.98
CA ALA A 546 -7.49 -13.34 11.50
C ALA A 546 -7.27 -12.01 10.75
N TYR A 547 -8.01 -11.82 9.65
CA TYR A 547 -8.19 -10.53 8.99
C TYR A 547 -9.65 -10.08 9.12
N ALA A 548 -9.86 -8.88 9.65
CA ALA A 548 -11.16 -8.33 9.91
C ALA A 548 -11.69 -7.57 8.68
N ASP A 549 -12.30 -8.31 7.74
CA ASP A 549 -13.10 -7.74 6.65
C ASP A 549 -14.60 -7.82 6.96
N ARG A 550 -15.40 -7.24 6.06
CA ARG A 550 -16.82 -6.90 6.15
C ARG A 550 -17.75 -8.09 5.95
N LEU A 551 -19.05 -7.81 6.06
CA LEU A 551 -20.11 -8.67 5.54
C LEU A 551 -20.63 -8.16 4.20
N ARG A 552 -21.19 -9.07 3.39
CA ARG A 552 -22.01 -8.73 2.24
C ARG A 552 -23.39 -9.36 2.39
N ILE A 553 -24.43 -8.53 2.36
CA ILE A 553 -25.84 -8.92 2.48
C ILE A 553 -26.55 -8.47 1.21
N ARG A 554 -27.18 -9.41 0.49
CA ARG A 554 -28.06 -9.13 -0.65
C ARG A 554 -29.50 -9.36 -0.24
N THR A 555 -30.36 -8.39 -0.53
CA THR A 555 -31.80 -8.39 -0.24
C THR A 555 -32.58 -8.70 -1.52
N PRO A 556 -33.70 -9.42 -1.45
CA PRO A 556 -34.57 -9.61 -2.61
C PRO A 556 -35.03 -8.27 -3.20
N GLY A 557 -34.73 -8.06 -4.48
CA GLY A 557 -35.07 -6.82 -5.20
C GLY A 557 -34.02 -5.70 -5.16
N ASP A 558 -32.86 -5.90 -4.52
CA ASP A 558 -31.72 -4.96 -4.64
C ASP A 558 -31.26 -4.82 -6.10
N GLU A 559 -30.73 -3.64 -6.49
CA GLU A 559 -30.25 -3.39 -7.85
C GLU A 559 -29.14 -4.37 -8.30
N ALA A 560 -29.12 -4.70 -9.60
CA ALA A 560 -28.21 -5.68 -10.20
C ALA A 560 -26.74 -5.20 -10.25
N TRP A 561 -26.07 -5.26 -9.09
CA TRP A 561 -24.66 -4.92 -8.95
C TRP A 561 -23.74 -6.07 -9.38
N HIS A 562 -22.68 -5.73 -10.13
CA HIS A 562 -21.69 -6.65 -10.67
C HIS A 562 -20.28 -6.07 -10.51
N LEU A 563 -19.27 -6.93 -10.65
CA LEU A 563 -17.86 -6.54 -10.54
C LEU A 563 -17.07 -7.11 -11.72
N ASN A 564 -16.37 -6.23 -12.44
CA ASN A 564 -15.52 -6.60 -13.57
C ASN A 564 -14.45 -7.62 -13.16
N ALA A 565 -13.89 -8.34 -14.14
CA ALA A 565 -12.80 -9.25 -13.89
C ALA A 565 -11.57 -8.47 -13.41
N HIS A 566 -11.00 -8.83 -12.27
CA HIS A 566 -9.88 -8.11 -11.67
C HIS A 566 -8.97 -9.05 -10.88
N VAL A 567 -7.81 -8.53 -10.48
CA VAL A 567 -6.89 -9.16 -9.52
C VAL A 567 -6.56 -8.16 -8.42
N ASP A 568 -6.48 -8.68 -7.20
CA ASP A 568 -6.37 -7.93 -5.96
C ASP A 568 -4.91 -7.79 -5.49
N GLY A 569 -4.69 -7.02 -4.42
CA GLY A 569 -3.36 -6.89 -3.79
C GLY A 569 -2.34 -6.18 -4.69
N GLY A 570 -2.67 -4.96 -5.11
CA GLY A 570 -1.85 -4.14 -5.99
C GLY A 570 -2.20 -4.29 -7.47
N SER A 571 -1.52 -3.48 -8.29
CA SER A 571 -1.82 -3.25 -9.69
C SER A 571 -0.49 -3.07 -10.43
N VAL A 572 -0.05 -1.82 -10.64
CA VAL A 572 1.24 -1.48 -11.27
C VAL A 572 2.44 -2.02 -10.49
N GLU A 573 2.30 -2.23 -9.18
CA GLU A 573 3.29 -2.83 -8.27
C GLU A 573 3.81 -4.18 -8.78
N ARG A 574 3.02 -4.89 -9.61
CA ARG A 574 3.38 -6.17 -10.20
C ARG A 574 4.55 -6.09 -11.21
N TRP A 575 4.80 -4.91 -11.78
CA TRP A 575 5.94 -4.63 -12.67
C TRP A 575 7.06 -3.84 -12.00
N GLU A 576 6.84 -3.31 -10.79
CA GLU A 576 7.79 -2.39 -10.13
C GLU A 576 8.82 -3.13 -9.26
N SER A 577 10.06 -2.65 -9.32
CA SER A 577 11.19 -3.16 -8.52
C SER A 577 10.90 -3.14 -7.02
N ASP A 578 10.16 -2.14 -6.56
CA ASP A 578 9.96 -1.86 -5.13
C ASP A 578 8.66 -2.52 -4.62
N GLY A 579 7.85 -3.04 -5.53
CA GLY A 579 6.60 -3.76 -5.28
C GLY A 579 6.81 -5.28 -5.27
N TYR A 580 6.32 -5.97 -6.31
CA TYR A 580 6.51 -7.41 -6.48
C TYR A 580 7.92 -7.81 -6.94
N GLY A 581 8.67 -6.87 -7.52
CA GLY A 581 10.08 -7.08 -7.90
C GLY A 581 11.00 -7.31 -6.70
N ASN A 582 10.72 -6.69 -5.56
CA ASN A 582 11.55 -6.75 -4.35
C ASN A 582 11.71 -8.18 -3.82
N ALA A 583 10.65 -8.98 -3.98
CA ALA A 583 10.63 -10.41 -3.63
C ALA A 583 10.88 -11.35 -4.82
N GLY A 584 11.06 -10.84 -6.04
CA GLY A 584 11.28 -11.65 -7.25
C GLY A 584 10.06 -12.45 -7.73
N THR A 585 8.85 -12.13 -7.26
CA THR A 585 7.62 -12.94 -7.43
C THR A 585 7.42 -13.50 -8.83
N TYR A 586 7.53 -12.64 -9.85
CA TYR A 586 7.25 -13.00 -11.24
C TYR A 586 8.53 -13.22 -12.07
N GLN A 587 9.69 -13.38 -11.44
CA GLN A 587 10.99 -13.37 -12.13
C GLN A 587 11.08 -14.42 -13.25
N ARG A 588 10.55 -15.63 -13.04
CA ARG A 588 10.52 -16.68 -14.07
C ARG A 588 9.71 -16.29 -15.31
N ILE A 589 8.66 -15.48 -15.16
CA ILE A 589 7.89 -14.92 -16.29
C ILE A 589 8.75 -13.89 -17.04
N TRP A 590 9.44 -13.01 -16.31
CA TRP A 590 10.42 -12.05 -16.87
C TRP A 590 11.68 -12.71 -17.44
N ASP A 591 11.91 -14.00 -17.19
CA ASP A 591 13.00 -14.80 -17.77
C ASP A 591 12.56 -15.59 -19.03
N GLY A 592 11.31 -15.43 -19.49
CA GLY A 592 10.76 -16.20 -20.62
C GLY A 592 10.42 -17.66 -20.30
N LYS A 593 10.27 -17.97 -19.00
CA LYS A 593 10.02 -19.32 -18.45
C LYS A 593 8.81 -19.31 -17.51
N TRP A 594 7.66 -18.85 -18.01
CA TRP A 594 6.43 -18.84 -17.21
C TRP A 594 6.00 -20.24 -16.75
N GLU A 595 6.48 -21.28 -17.43
CA GLU A 595 6.32 -22.68 -17.05
C GLU A 595 6.95 -22.99 -15.68
N ASP A 596 8.10 -22.35 -15.37
CA ASP A 596 8.82 -22.46 -14.08
C ASP A 596 8.21 -21.61 -12.96
N TYR A 597 7.21 -20.77 -13.26
CA TYR A 597 6.55 -19.92 -12.27
C TYR A 597 5.58 -20.76 -11.43
N ASP A 598 6.00 -21.16 -10.24
CA ASP A 598 5.06 -21.68 -9.22
C ASP A 598 4.40 -20.49 -8.48
N PRO A 599 3.11 -20.21 -8.70
CA PRO A 599 2.42 -19.14 -7.97
C PRO A 599 2.32 -19.41 -6.45
N TRP A 600 2.45 -20.68 -6.05
CA TRP A 600 2.34 -21.17 -4.68
C TRP A 600 3.65 -21.10 -3.87
N ASP A 601 4.69 -20.44 -4.39
CA ASP A 601 5.89 -20.13 -3.62
C ASP A 601 5.59 -18.98 -2.63
N SER A 602 5.68 -19.30 -1.33
CA SER A 602 5.46 -18.31 -0.28
C SER A 602 6.66 -17.38 -0.07
N SER A 603 7.89 -17.82 -0.37
CA SER A 603 9.11 -17.03 -0.12
C SER A 603 9.08 -15.70 -0.88
N THR A 604 8.68 -15.76 -2.15
CA THR A 604 8.59 -14.60 -3.04
C THR A 604 7.36 -13.74 -2.79
N ARG A 605 6.61 -13.94 -1.70
CA ARG A 605 5.51 -13.06 -1.25
C ARG A 605 5.90 -12.18 -0.06
N LEU A 606 6.85 -12.63 0.78
CA LEU A 606 7.08 -12.04 2.11
C LEU A 606 7.68 -10.63 2.10
N ARG A 607 8.37 -10.26 1.02
CA ARG A 607 8.99 -8.92 0.83
C ARG A 607 8.24 -8.05 -0.20
N VAL A 608 7.02 -8.43 -0.60
CA VAL A 608 6.23 -7.68 -1.58
C VAL A 608 5.60 -6.45 -0.94
N THR A 609 5.80 -5.28 -1.54
CA THR A 609 4.98 -4.09 -1.24
C THR A 609 3.81 -4.06 -2.21
N SER A 610 2.64 -4.54 -1.79
CA SER A 610 1.44 -4.65 -2.64
C SER A 610 0.64 -3.35 -2.78
N ASP A 611 1.06 -2.28 -2.11
CA ASP A 611 0.51 -0.93 -2.28
C ASP A 611 1.64 0.10 -2.15
N LEU A 612 2.09 0.63 -3.28
CA LEU A 612 3.11 1.69 -3.33
C LEU A 612 2.49 3.11 -3.35
N TYR A 613 1.15 3.21 -3.34
CA TYR A 613 0.43 4.47 -3.63
C TYR A 613 -0.65 4.81 -2.59
N ASN A 614 -0.69 4.11 -1.46
CA ASN A 614 -1.65 4.28 -0.37
C ASN A 614 -3.10 4.26 -0.88
N GLY A 615 -3.46 3.19 -1.59
CA GLY A 615 -4.79 2.91 -2.10
C GLY A 615 -5.87 2.83 -1.01
N ALA A 616 -7.08 3.31 -1.33
CA ALA A 616 -8.18 3.37 -0.38
C ALA A 616 -8.86 2.01 -0.23
N GLY A 617 -8.51 1.27 0.83
CA GLY A 617 -8.95 -0.12 1.06
C GLY A 617 -7.93 -1.17 0.61
N SER A 618 -6.68 -0.79 0.38
CA SER A 618 -5.57 -1.73 0.15
C SER A 618 -5.39 -2.68 1.34
N CYS A 619 -5.14 -3.95 1.08
CA CYS A 619 -4.89 -4.93 2.12
C CYS A 619 -3.42 -4.86 2.62
N SER A 620 -3.23 -4.68 3.93
CA SER A 620 -1.93 -4.68 4.61
C SER A 620 -1.38 -6.09 4.93
N MET A 621 -2.16 -7.16 4.72
CA MET A 621 -1.74 -8.54 5.03
C MET A 621 -1.37 -9.34 3.77
N PHE A 622 -0.36 -10.20 3.90
CA PHE A 622 -0.18 -11.32 2.97
C PHE A 622 -1.30 -12.34 3.21
N ARG A 623 -2.30 -12.33 2.31
CA ARG A 623 -3.36 -13.33 2.20
C ARG A 623 -2.88 -14.48 1.31
N MET A 624 -2.70 -15.68 1.87
CA MET A 624 -2.43 -16.90 1.09
C MET A 624 -3.66 -17.34 0.30
N PHE A 625 -4.86 -17.06 0.82
CA PHE A 625 -6.10 -17.13 0.07
C PHE A 625 -6.98 -15.93 0.43
N GLN A 626 -7.66 -15.38 -0.56
CA GLN A 626 -8.94 -14.71 -0.33
C GLN A 626 -10.02 -15.76 -0.05
N GLY A 627 -11.09 -15.38 0.64
CA GLY A 627 -12.21 -16.29 0.86
C GLY A 627 -13.40 -15.67 1.57
N TRP A 628 -14.50 -16.41 1.57
CA TRP A 628 -15.69 -16.11 2.35
C TRP A 628 -16.43 -17.38 2.79
N LEU A 629 -17.07 -17.30 3.94
CA LEU A 629 -17.97 -18.30 4.48
C LEU A 629 -19.42 -17.89 4.14
N SER A 630 -20.25 -18.84 3.70
CA SER A 630 -21.68 -18.56 3.43
C SER A 630 -22.56 -18.73 4.66
N MET A 631 -23.58 -17.88 4.80
CA MET A 631 -24.64 -18.00 5.83
C MET A 631 -26.06 -18.17 5.23
N SER A 632 -26.15 -18.15 3.89
CA SER A 632 -27.31 -18.55 3.09
C SER A 632 -26.90 -19.55 2.01
N ASP A 633 -27.88 -20.22 1.40
CA ASP A 633 -27.71 -20.85 0.09
C ASP A 633 -27.53 -19.78 -1.00
N ILE A 634 -26.72 -20.09 -2.01
CA ILE A 634 -26.45 -19.24 -3.17
C ILE A 634 -26.43 -20.11 -4.42
N ASP A 635 -27.45 -19.98 -5.27
CA ASP A 635 -27.45 -20.63 -6.59
C ASP A 635 -26.59 -19.82 -7.58
N PRO A 636 -25.84 -20.46 -8.50
CA PRO A 636 -25.08 -19.75 -9.53
C PRO A 636 -25.95 -18.93 -10.48
N ALA A 637 -27.22 -19.27 -10.65
CA ALA A 637 -28.19 -18.50 -11.43
C ALA A 637 -28.54 -17.14 -10.80
N ASP A 638 -28.37 -16.97 -9.48
CA ASP A 638 -28.73 -15.77 -8.74
C ASP A 638 -27.66 -14.65 -8.81
N GLY A 639 -26.67 -14.85 -9.69
CA GLY A 639 -25.45 -14.05 -9.77
C GLY A 639 -24.50 -14.31 -8.60
N THR A 640 -23.33 -14.88 -8.87
CA THR A 640 -22.37 -15.33 -7.84
C THR A 640 -20.93 -14.89 -8.16
N LEU A 641 -19.97 -15.35 -7.36
CA LEU A 641 -18.54 -15.22 -7.64
C LEU A 641 -18.19 -15.94 -8.95
N LEU A 642 -17.51 -15.23 -9.85
CA LEU A 642 -16.91 -15.81 -11.05
C LEU A 642 -15.41 -15.96 -10.84
N LEU A 643 -14.83 -17.11 -11.21
CA LEU A 643 -13.39 -17.39 -11.16
C LEU A 643 -12.86 -17.67 -12.57
N CYS A 644 -11.58 -17.40 -12.82
CA CYS A 644 -10.88 -17.70 -14.07
C CYS A 644 -9.85 -18.83 -13.83
N PRO A 645 -10.24 -20.11 -13.87
CA PRO A 645 -9.53 -21.19 -13.19
C PRO A 645 -8.35 -21.75 -14.01
N MET A 646 -7.44 -20.88 -14.41
CA MET A 646 -6.19 -21.18 -15.13
C MET A 646 -5.05 -20.31 -14.58
N LEU A 647 -4.92 -20.30 -13.25
CA LEU A 647 -4.10 -19.38 -12.44
C LEU A 647 -2.77 -18.99 -13.09
N GLN A 648 -1.84 -19.94 -13.28
CA GLN A 648 -0.50 -19.68 -13.82
C GLN A 648 -0.54 -18.99 -15.19
N LEU A 649 -1.42 -19.46 -16.09
CA LEU A 649 -1.57 -18.94 -17.46
C LEU A 649 -2.17 -17.54 -17.46
N ALA A 650 -3.19 -17.29 -16.64
CA ALA A 650 -3.82 -15.97 -16.52
C ALA A 650 -2.85 -14.94 -15.94
N THR A 651 -2.10 -15.30 -14.89
CA THR A 651 -1.08 -14.44 -14.29
C THR A 651 0.04 -14.12 -15.28
N ALA A 652 0.62 -15.14 -15.94
CA ALA A 652 1.63 -14.91 -16.98
C ALA A 652 1.10 -14.05 -18.14
N TYR A 653 -0.17 -14.24 -18.52
CA TYR A 653 -0.77 -13.49 -19.62
C TYR A 653 -0.91 -12.01 -19.32
N PHE A 654 -1.56 -11.63 -18.20
CA PHE A 654 -1.77 -10.20 -17.94
C PHE A 654 -0.45 -9.48 -17.64
N LEU A 655 0.56 -10.18 -17.10
CA LEU A 655 1.90 -9.65 -16.87
C LEU A 655 2.69 -9.40 -18.17
N LEU A 656 2.61 -10.31 -19.15
CA LEU A 656 3.27 -10.16 -20.46
C LEU A 656 2.45 -9.33 -21.45
N ARG A 657 1.13 -9.26 -21.32
CA ARG A 657 0.22 -8.55 -22.25
C ARG A 657 0.63 -7.09 -22.54
N PRO A 658 1.13 -6.28 -21.59
CA PRO A 658 1.60 -4.92 -21.86
C PRO A 658 2.75 -4.77 -22.86
N PHE A 659 3.47 -5.85 -23.14
CA PHE A 659 4.69 -5.81 -23.96
C PHE A 659 4.43 -6.11 -25.45
N PHE A 660 3.22 -6.56 -25.80
CA PHE A 660 2.86 -7.01 -27.14
C PHE A 660 1.71 -6.21 -27.75
N SER A 661 1.79 -5.92 -29.04
CA SER A 661 0.71 -5.29 -29.81
C SER A 661 0.35 -6.11 -31.06
N PRO A 662 -0.90 -6.00 -31.56
CA PRO A 662 -1.33 -6.73 -32.74
C PRO A 662 -0.86 -6.03 -34.03
N ARG A 663 -0.26 -6.80 -34.94
CA ARG A 663 0.17 -6.39 -36.29
C ARG A 663 -1.02 -5.92 -37.13
N ASN A 664 -2.11 -6.69 -37.12
CA ASN A 664 -3.42 -6.26 -37.58
C ASN A 664 -4.32 -5.99 -36.36
N PRO A 665 -4.65 -4.72 -36.06
CA PRO A 665 -5.41 -4.35 -34.87
C PRO A 665 -6.92 -4.63 -34.98
N SER A 666 -7.43 -5.09 -36.12
CA SER A 666 -8.87 -5.31 -36.33
C SER A 666 -9.39 -6.52 -35.52
N PRO A 667 -10.26 -6.32 -34.51
CA PRO A 667 -10.73 -7.42 -33.65
C PRO A 667 -11.67 -8.40 -34.37
N THR A 668 -12.21 -8.01 -35.53
CA THR A 668 -13.07 -8.85 -36.37
C THR A 668 -12.30 -9.77 -37.32
N SER A 669 -10.96 -9.65 -37.37
CA SER A 669 -10.12 -10.57 -38.15
C SER A 669 -10.18 -11.99 -37.53
N PRO A 670 -10.40 -13.05 -38.31
CA PRO A 670 -10.41 -14.42 -37.78
C PRO A 670 -9.07 -14.82 -37.16
N ASN A 671 -7.98 -14.20 -37.61
CA ASN A 671 -6.63 -14.40 -37.10
C ASN A 671 -6.21 -13.37 -36.04
N PHE A 672 -7.13 -12.55 -35.51
CA PHE A 672 -6.80 -11.52 -34.50
C PHE A 672 -6.10 -12.11 -33.26
N LEU A 673 -6.53 -13.30 -32.83
CA LEU A 673 -5.97 -14.06 -31.69
C LEU A 673 -4.91 -15.09 -32.07
N ALA A 674 -4.43 -15.10 -33.33
CA ALA A 674 -3.32 -15.95 -33.76
C ALA A 674 -2.00 -15.38 -33.23
N ARG A 675 -1.07 -16.22 -32.76
CA ARG A 675 0.21 -15.75 -32.17
C ARG A 675 1.03 -14.93 -33.18
N GLU A 676 0.92 -15.30 -34.45
CA GLU A 676 1.56 -14.68 -35.61
C GLU A 676 1.10 -13.22 -35.80
N ASN A 677 -0.11 -12.88 -35.33
CA ASN A 677 -0.64 -11.52 -35.36
C ASN A 677 -0.08 -10.64 -34.23
N TRP A 678 0.68 -11.14 -33.27
CA TRP A 678 1.20 -10.34 -32.14
C TRP A 678 2.72 -10.23 -32.19
N ALA A 679 3.24 -9.05 -31.85
CA ALA A 679 4.68 -8.75 -31.87
C ALA A 679 5.08 -7.98 -30.61
N LEU A 680 6.35 -8.15 -30.19
CA LEU A 680 6.92 -7.42 -29.06
C LEU A 680 7.16 -5.95 -29.43
N ASP A 681 6.70 -5.03 -28.59
CA ASP A 681 6.87 -3.59 -28.79
C ASP A 681 8.28 -3.14 -28.38
N PHE A 682 9.25 -3.17 -29.30
CA PHE A 682 10.62 -2.65 -29.01
C PHE A 682 10.59 -1.20 -28.46
N ALA A 683 9.70 -0.37 -29.01
CA ALA A 683 9.39 0.97 -28.50
C ALA A 683 8.35 0.91 -27.37
N GLN A 684 8.72 0.31 -26.23
CA GLN A 684 7.84 0.14 -25.06
C GLN A 684 7.12 1.43 -24.66
N THR A 685 5.78 1.38 -24.60
CA THR A 685 4.90 2.48 -24.14
C THR A 685 4.66 2.41 -22.63
N SER A 686 4.20 3.50 -22.02
CA SER A 686 3.86 3.55 -20.58
C SER A 686 2.47 3.00 -20.26
N ILE A 687 1.80 2.32 -21.20
CA ILE A 687 0.50 1.67 -20.96
C ILE A 687 0.76 0.30 -20.34
N ILE A 688 0.02 -0.04 -19.28
CA ILE A 688 0.06 -1.34 -18.59
C ILE A 688 -1.38 -1.90 -18.47
N GLN A 689 -2.11 -1.89 -19.58
CA GLN A 689 -3.35 -2.61 -19.86
C GLN A 689 -4.17 -3.01 -18.60
N GLY A 690 -4.86 -2.05 -17.99
CA GLY A 690 -5.73 -2.30 -16.83
C GLY A 690 -5.10 -2.07 -15.45
N ALA A 691 -3.78 -1.95 -15.38
CA ALA A 691 -3.08 -1.49 -14.19
C ALA A 691 -3.06 0.04 -14.12
N VAL A 692 -3.57 0.58 -13.02
CA VAL A 692 -3.48 2.01 -12.64
C VAL A 692 -3.07 2.09 -11.16
N PRO A 693 -2.20 3.03 -10.75
CA PRO A 693 -1.82 3.22 -9.35
C PRO A 693 -3.02 3.45 -8.42
N SER A 694 -2.96 2.92 -7.19
CA SER A 694 -4.01 3.00 -6.15
C SER A 694 -5.32 2.24 -6.44
N TYR A 695 -5.39 1.40 -7.48
CA TYR A 695 -6.56 0.55 -7.81
C TYR A 695 -6.16 -0.93 -7.89
N THR A 696 -7.16 -1.81 -8.07
CA THR A 696 -6.98 -3.20 -8.50
C THR A 696 -6.52 -3.31 -9.96
N GLN A 697 -5.89 -4.43 -10.34
CA GLN A 697 -5.61 -4.75 -11.74
C GLN A 697 -6.92 -5.13 -12.42
N GLU A 698 -7.40 -4.36 -13.41
CA GLU A 698 -8.62 -4.73 -14.15
C GLU A 698 -8.33 -5.54 -15.41
N LEU A 699 -9.22 -6.47 -15.75
CA LEU A 699 -9.20 -7.27 -16.97
C LEU A 699 -10.57 -7.20 -17.68
N ASN A 700 -10.55 -6.97 -18.98
CA ASN A 700 -11.73 -6.95 -19.84
C ASN A 700 -11.35 -7.39 -21.26
N SER A 701 -12.33 -7.76 -22.08
CA SER A 701 -12.08 -8.36 -23.40
C SER A 701 -11.41 -7.43 -24.42
N ALA A 702 -11.45 -6.10 -24.22
CA ALA A 702 -10.75 -5.15 -25.09
C ALA A 702 -9.24 -5.10 -24.79
N LEU A 703 -8.87 -5.08 -23.50
CA LEU A 703 -7.47 -5.06 -23.07
C LEU A 703 -6.83 -6.45 -23.10
N HIS A 704 -7.59 -7.49 -22.76
CA HIS A 704 -7.12 -8.86 -22.52
C HIS A 704 -7.81 -9.91 -23.43
N PRO A 705 -7.85 -9.73 -24.76
CA PRO A 705 -8.75 -10.48 -25.64
C PRO A 705 -8.51 -12.00 -25.68
N HIS A 706 -7.26 -12.46 -25.56
CA HIS A 706 -6.96 -13.90 -25.57
C HIS A 706 -7.53 -14.66 -24.36
N LEU A 707 -7.80 -14.00 -23.23
CA LEU A 707 -8.42 -14.65 -22.08
C LEU A 707 -9.84 -15.14 -22.38
N GLN A 708 -10.56 -14.52 -23.32
CA GLN A 708 -11.94 -14.85 -23.67
C GLN A 708 -12.81 -15.00 -22.41
N LEU A 709 -12.91 -13.90 -21.64
CA LEU A 709 -13.56 -13.89 -20.32
C LEU A 709 -15.04 -14.33 -20.40
N ASP A 710 -15.68 -14.17 -21.56
CA ASP A 710 -17.01 -14.73 -21.90
C ASP A 710 -17.10 -16.26 -21.80
N LYS A 711 -15.96 -16.97 -21.85
CA LYS A 711 -15.85 -18.44 -21.75
C LYS A 711 -15.05 -18.87 -20.53
N SER A 712 -14.03 -18.11 -20.14
CA SER A 712 -13.05 -18.51 -19.12
C SER A 712 -13.42 -18.09 -17.70
N LEU A 713 -14.24 -17.03 -17.54
CA LEU A 713 -14.66 -16.51 -16.25
C LEU A 713 -15.97 -17.20 -15.83
N VAL A 714 -15.84 -18.32 -15.13
CA VAL A 714 -16.94 -19.25 -14.85
C VAL A 714 -17.50 -19.07 -13.43
N ARG A 715 -18.81 -19.24 -13.29
CA ARG A 715 -19.49 -19.28 -11.98
C ARG A 715 -18.93 -20.42 -11.13
N ILE A 716 -18.74 -20.17 -9.84
CA ILE A 716 -18.55 -21.27 -8.88
C ILE A 716 -19.79 -22.19 -8.83
N PRO A 717 -19.65 -23.47 -8.43
CA PRO A 717 -20.78 -24.34 -8.11
C PRO A 717 -21.70 -23.73 -7.04
N PRO A 718 -22.96 -24.20 -6.89
CA PRO A 718 -23.87 -23.74 -5.84
C PRO A 718 -23.25 -23.86 -4.45
N VAL A 719 -23.53 -22.92 -3.56
CA VAL A 719 -22.92 -22.80 -2.22
C VAL A 719 -24.01 -22.86 -1.15
N ARG A 720 -23.72 -23.51 -0.02
CA ARG A 720 -24.64 -23.69 1.11
C ARG A 720 -24.15 -22.99 2.38
N PRO A 721 -25.01 -22.73 3.37
CA PRO A 721 -24.59 -22.22 4.68
C PRO A 721 -23.49 -23.11 5.29
N GLY A 722 -22.41 -22.50 5.75
CA GLY A 722 -21.27 -23.18 6.34
C GLY A 722 -20.22 -23.71 5.36
N ASP A 723 -20.44 -23.59 4.04
CA ASP A 723 -19.40 -23.78 3.04
C ASP A 723 -18.41 -22.61 3.02
N TYR A 724 -17.12 -22.92 2.82
CA TYR A 724 -16.03 -21.96 2.75
C TYR A 724 -15.45 -21.92 1.31
N VAL A 725 -15.61 -20.78 0.65
CA VAL A 725 -15.13 -20.54 -0.73
C VAL A 725 -13.82 -19.78 -0.68
N VAL A 726 -12.80 -20.25 -1.39
CA VAL A 726 -11.44 -19.67 -1.34
C VAL A 726 -10.78 -19.55 -2.72
N TRP A 727 -9.96 -18.52 -2.91
CA TRP A 727 -9.14 -18.35 -4.11
C TRP A 727 -7.77 -17.71 -3.82
N HIS A 728 -6.80 -18.08 -4.64
CA HIS A 728 -5.41 -17.63 -4.59
C HIS A 728 -5.30 -16.12 -4.92
N PRO A 729 -4.38 -15.34 -4.31
CA PRO A 729 -4.30 -13.89 -4.46
C PRO A 729 -4.15 -13.38 -5.92
N ASP A 730 -3.44 -14.12 -6.79
CA ASP A 730 -3.29 -13.77 -8.22
C ASP A 730 -4.40 -14.29 -9.15
N MET A 731 -5.44 -14.93 -8.61
CA MET A 731 -6.61 -15.38 -9.39
C MET A 731 -7.32 -14.16 -10.01
N VAL A 732 -7.72 -14.27 -11.27
CA VAL A 732 -8.66 -13.34 -11.91
C VAL A 732 -10.09 -13.75 -11.52
N TYR A 733 -10.84 -12.85 -10.89
CA TYR A 733 -12.22 -13.11 -10.46
C TYR A 733 -13.12 -11.89 -10.68
N GLY A 734 -14.43 -12.07 -10.57
CA GLY A 734 -15.44 -11.02 -10.68
C GLY A 734 -16.74 -11.41 -9.98
N VAL A 735 -17.75 -10.55 -10.07
CA VAL A 735 -19.12 -10.83 -9.59
C VAL A 735 -20.06 -10.69 -10.76
N ASP A 736 -20.90 -11.70 -10.95
CA ASP A 736 -21.78 -11.84 -12.10
C ASP A 736 -22.81 -10.70 -12.26
N ARG A 737 -23.31 -10.51 -13.49
CA ARG A 737 -24.23 -9.43 -13.89
C ARG A 737 -25.68 -9.89 -14.06
N VAL A 738 -26.04 -11.02 -13.48
CA VAL A 738 -27.41 -11.52 -13.43
C VAL A 738 -28.19 -10.78 -12.32
N PRO A 739 -29.48 -10.48 -12.49
CA PRO A 739 -30.30 -9.90 -11.43
C PRO A 739 -30.25 -10.68 -10.11
N THR A 740 -30.47 -9.96 -9.01
CA THR A 740 -30.70 -10.51 -7.68
C THR A 740 -31.92 -11.43 -7.66
N SER A 741 -31.87 -12.50 -6.87
CA SER A 741 -32.97 -13.46 -6.76
C SER A 741 -33.97 -13.07 -5.67
N SER A 742 -34.98 -13.91 -5.48
CA SER A 742 -36.03 -13.73 -4.48
C SER A 742 -35.62 -14.09 -3.05
N ALA A 743 -34.36 -14.49 -2.79
CA ALA A 743 -33.90 -14.97 -1.49
C ALA A 743 -32.74 -14.12 -0.92
N PRO A 744 -32.71 -13.81 0.40
CA PRO A 744 -31.64 -13.03 1.01
C PRO A 744 -30.35 -13.85 1.16
N ALA A 745 -29.24 -13.32 0.66
CA ALA A 745 -27.95 -14.00 0.65
C ALA A 745 -26.91 -13.22 1.46
N THR A 746 -26.43 -13.81 2.57
CA THR A 746 -25.37 -13.23 3.40
C THR A 746 -24.10 -14.06 3.35
N ILE A 747 -22.96 -13.40 3.12
CA ILE A 747 -21.61 -13.98 3.19
C ILE A 747 -20.69 -13.15 4.08
N MET A 748 -19.68 -13.80 4.65
CA MET A 748 -18.69 -13.21 5.54
C MET A 748 -17.30 -13.34 4.94
N TYR A 749 -16.60 -12.23 4.72
CA TYR A 749 -15.24 -12.26 4.17
C TYR A 749 -14.23 -12.72 5.23
N ILE A 750 -13.59 -13.86 4.95
CA ILE A 750 -12.57 -14.48 5.82
C ILE A 750 -11.45 -15.03 4.91
N PRO A 751 -10.36 -14.28 4.66
CA PRO A 751 -9.20 -14.82 3.95
C PRO A 751 -8.41 -15.79 4.85
N ALA A 752 -7.52 -16.58 4.25
CA ALA A 752 -6.52 -17.37 4.98
C ALA A 752 -5.18 -16.61 4.97
N CYS A 753 -4.74 -16.17 6.15
CA CYS A 753 -3.49 -15.44 6.34
C CYS A 753 -2.55 -16.24 7.28
N PRO A 754 -1.32 -16.58 6.85
CA PRO A 754 -0.34 -17.24 7.71
C PRO A 754 0.34 -16.24 8.65
N LEU A 755 0.99 -16.72 9.71
CA LEU A 755 1.83 -15.86 10.52
C LEU A 755 3.09 -15.45 9.74
N THR A 756 3.33 -14.14 9.65
CA THR A 756 4.52 -13.48 9.10
C THR A 756 4.79 -12.20 9.91
N GLN A 757 5.97 -11.60 9.77
CA GLN A 757 6.28 -10.33 10.45
C GLN A 757 5.26 -9.22 10.06
N THR A 758 4.98 -9.07 8.76
CA THR A 758 3.98 -8.11 8.24
C THR A 758 2.59 -8.39 8.80
N ASN A 759 2.19 -9.66 8.86
CA ASN A 759 0.88 -10.05 9.36
C ASN A 759 0.76 -9.86 10.88
N ALA A 760 1.84 -10.04 11.65
CA ALA A 760 1.88 -9.70 13.09
C ALA A 760 1.78 -8.18 13.35
N LEU A 761 2.51 -7.37 12.55
CA LEU A 761 2.42 -5.90 12.59
C LEU A 761 1.04 -5.37 12.19
N TYR A 762 0.30 -6.09 11.36
CA TYR A 762 -1.12 -5.83 11.13
C TYR A 762 -1.98 -6.26 12.30
N LEU A 763 -1.81 -7.48 12.80
CA LEU A 763 -2.62 -8.06 13.87
C LEU A 763 -2.55 -7.23 15.17
N ALA A 764 -1.40 -6.64 15.50
CA ALA A 764 -1.27 -5.69 16.61
C ALA A 764 -2.18 -4.45 16.46
N ARG A 765 -2.27 -3.90 15.24
CA ARG A 765 -3.18 -2.78 14.91
C ARG A 765 -4.64 -3.24 14.93
N GLN A 766 -4.93 -4.42 14.38
CA GLN A 766 -6.27 -5.02 14.36
C GLN A 766 -6.81 -5.28 15.76
N ARG A 767 -5.99 -5.87 16.66
CA ARG A 767 -6.38 -6.14 18.05
C ARG A 767 -6.75 -4.86 18.80
N LYS A 768 -5.99 -3.78 18.59
CA LYS A 768 -6.32 -2.47 19.15
C LYS A 768 -7.66 -1.93 18.61
N ALA A 769 -7.91 -2.07 17.31
CA ALA A 769 -9.19 -1.69 16.70
C ALA A 769 -10.36 -2.51 17.28
N PHE A 770 -10.21 -3.84 17.36
CA PHE A 770 -11.18 -4.76 17.96
C PHE A 770 -11.52 -4.40 19.41
N LEU A 771 -10.53 -4.26 20.29
CA LEU A 771 -10.77 -3.93 21.70
C LEU A 771 -11.54 -2.61 21.83
N LEU A 772 -11.20 -1.60 21.02
CA LEU A 772 -11.85 -0.29 21.00
C LEU A 772 -13.17 -0.25 20.18
N GLY A 773 -13.55 -1.30 19.47
CA GLY A 773 -14.69 -1.31 18.54
C GLY A 773 -14.53 -0.40 17.30
N GLN A 774 -13.31 0.05 17.01
CA GLN A 774 -13.00 0.91 15.86
C GLN A 774 -12.96 0.11 14.55
N PRO A 775 -13.16 0.73 13.37
CA PRO A 775 -13.05 0.03 12.09
C PRO A 775 -11.71 -0.71 11.93
N SER A 776 -11.73 -1.81 11.19
CA SER A 776 -10.52 -2.59 10.90
C SER A 776 -9.49 -1.75 10.12
N PRO A 777 -8.16 -1.87 10.40
CA PRO A 777 -7.17 -0.85 10.03
C PRO A 777 -7.08 -0.44 8.56
N ASP A 778 -7.36 -1.35 7.62
CA ASP A 778 -7.28 -1.08 6.17
C ASP A 778 -8.52 -0.34 5.62
N PHE A 779 -9.61 -0.33 6.38
CA PHE A 779 -10.89 0.27 5.99
C PHE A 779 -11.06 1.70 6.52
N GLY A 780 -9.98 2.30 7.05
CA GLY A 780 -9.92 3.71 7.43
C GLY A 780 -10.44 4.01 8.84
N GLY A 781 -10.64 5.30 9.13
CA GLY A 781 -11.01 5.79 10.45
C GLY A 781 -12.49 6.13 10.59
N GLY A 782 -13.02 6.01 11.80
CA GLY A 782 -14.39 6.39 12.13
C GLY A 782 -14.78 5.93 13.53
N LYS A 783 -16.07 6.05 13.89
CA LYS A 783 -16.61 5.44 15.12
C LYS A 783 -16.73 3.93 15.01
N GLY A 784 -16.94 3.37 13.82
CA GLY A 784 -17.20 1.94 13.65
C GLY A 784 -18.30 1.46 14.60
N GLU A 785 -17.98 0.44 15.38
CA GLU A 785 -18.88 -0.24 16.31
C GLU A 785 -18.64 0.20 17.78
N THR A 786 -17.88 1.28 18.02
CA THR A 786 -17.55 1.82 19.36
C THR A 786 -18.75 2.02 20.30
N THR A 787 -19.95 2.19 19.76
CA THR A 787 -21.19 2.42 20.52
C THR A 787 -22.24 1.34 20.26
N HIS A 788 -21.84 0.13 19.84
CA HIS A 788 -22.80 -0.93 19.51
C HIS A 788 -23.22 -1.74 20.73
N THR A 789 -24.52 -1.95 20.86
CA THR A 789 -25.12 -2.95 21.76
C THR A 789 -24.78 -4.35 21.24
N GLY A 790 -24.52 -5.30 22.13
CA GLY A 790 -24.20 -6.69 21.75
C GLY A 790 -22.82 -6.88 21.10
N ARG A 791 -21.94 -5.88 21.11
CA ARG A 791 -20.58 -6.02 20.56
C ARG A 791 -19.73 -6.97 21.43
N PRO A 792 -19.14 -8.04 20.88
CA PRO A 792 -18.30 -8.97 21.63
C PRO A 792 -16.97 -8.36 22.07
N GLY A 793 -16.41 -8.92 23.14
CA GLY A 793 -15.07 -8.68 23.65
C GLY A 793 -14.21 -9.96 23.63
N THR A 794 -13.22 -10.02 24.53
CA THR A 794 -12.23 -11.11 24.54
C THR A 794 -12.82 -12.45 25.00
N GLN A 795 -13.85 -12.43 25.86
CA GLN A 795 -14.48 -13.65 26.36
C GLN A 795 -15.18 -14.41 25.23
N GLU A 796 -15.93 -13.70 24.38
CA GLU A 796 -16.68 -14.28 23.28
C GLU A 796 -15.78 -14.85 22.17
N VAL A 797 -14.54 -14.32 22.01
CA VAL A 797 -13.51 -14.94 21.18
C VAL A 797 -13.04 -16.27 21.78
N SER A 798 -12.87 -16.32 23.10
CA SER A 798 -12.51 -17.55 23.84
C SER A 798 -13.64 -18.58 23.82
N ASP A 799 -14.90 -18.15 23.92
CA ASP A 799 -16.06 -19.05 23.89
C ASP A 799 -16.27 -19.64 22.48
N ALA A 800 -15.94 -18.89 21.42
CA ALA A 800 -16.08 -19.32 20.04
C ALA A 800 -14.92 -20.18 19.50
N GLY A 801 -13.71 -20.07 20.05
CA GLY A 801 -12.51 -20.73 19.51
C GLY A 801 -11.42 -21.10 20.50
N GLY A 802 -11.64 -20.91 21.80
CA GLY A 802 -10.65 -21.14 22.85
C GLY A 802 -9.36 -20.36 22.64
N GLU A 803 -8.25 -20.93 23.11
CA GLU A 803 -6.91 -20.36 22.92
C GLU A 803 -6.53 -20.17 21.44
N ASP A 804 -7.01 -21.03 20.55
CA ASP A 804 -6.72 -20.97 19.12
C ASP A 804 -7.39 -19.76 18.46
N GLY A 805 -8.65 -19.48 18.82
CA GLY A 805 -9.37 -18.26 18.44
C GLY A 805 -8.72 -17.00 19.01
N LEU A 806 -8.30 -17.04 20.28
CA LEU A 806 -7.57 -15.93 20.92
C LEU A 806 -6.22 -15.67 20.24
N ARG A 807 -5.44 -16.71 19.94
CA ARG A 807 -4.15 -16.63 19.21
C ARG A 807 -4.35 -16.09 17.79
N ALA A 808 -5.35 -16.58 17.05
CA ALA A 808 -5.67 -16.09 15.71
C ALA A 808 -6.07 -14.59 15.70
N MET A 809 -6.74 -14.12 16.76
CA MET A 809 -7.08 -12.70 16.96
C MET A 809 -5.95 -11.87 17.62
N GLY A 810 -4.81 -12.48 17.95
CA GLY A 810 -3.65 -11.83 18.58
C GLY A 810 -3.84 -11.47 20.06
N LEU A 811 -4.86 -12.03 20.71
CA LEU A 811 -5.25 -11.77 22.11
C LEU A 811 -4.49 -12.65 23.11
N LEU A 812 -3.92 -13.77 22.65
CA LEU A 812 -3.06 -14.68 23.42
C LEU A 812 -1.77 -14.96 22.63
N PRO A 813 -0.58 -15.07 23.26
CA PRO A 813 0.65 -15.44 22.58
C PRO A 813 0.64 -16.89 22.09
N TRP A 814 1.47 -17.18 21.09
CA TRP A 814 1.76 -18.55 20.68
C TRP A 814 2.83 -19.17 21.56
N GLU A 815 2.60 -20.41 21.97
CA GLU A 815 3.64 -21.25 22.57
C GLU A 815 4.59 -21.78 21.49
N ASP A 816 5.84 -21.95 21.87
CA ASP A 816 6.84 -22.57 21.02
C ASP A 816 6.67 -24.10 20.98
N GLN A 817 6.83 -24.68 19.79
CA GLN A 817 6.69 -26.12 19.57
C GLN A 817 8.04 -26.71 19.15
N GLU A 818 8.45 -27.81 19.78
CA GLU A 818 9.77 -28.44 19.52
C GLU A 818 10.00 -28.74 18.04
N SER A 819 8.95 -29.14 17.32
CA SER A 819 8.96 -29.49 15.89
C SER A 819 9.21 -28.33 14.93
N ARG A 820 9.08 -27.06 15.36
CA ARG A 820 9.34 -25.90 14.49
C ARG A 820 10.83 -25.74 14.18
N SER A 821 11.15 -25.32 12.97
CA SER A 821 12.51 -24.92 12.58
C SER A 821 13.00 -23.69 13.38
N PRO A 822 14.30 -23.42 13.45
CA PRO A 822 14.83 -22.20 14.08
C PRO A 822 14.24 -20.91 13.49
N THR A 823 13.98 -20.88 12.18
CA THR A 823 13.33 -19.77 11.45
C THR A 823 11.93 -19.51 11.98
N GLU A 824 11.12 -20.55 12.11
CA GLU A 824 9.73 -20.45 12.57
C GLU A 824 9.64 -20.07 14.05
N LYS A 825 10.54 -20.61 14.90
CA LYS A 825 10.65 -20.22 16.32
C LYS A 825 11.05 -18.74 16.46
N ALA A 826 12.04 -18.28 15.70
CA ALA A 826 12.45 -16.87 15.69
C ALA A 826 11.31 -15.93 15.24
N LEU A 827 10.50 -16.35 14.24
CA LEU A 827 9.32 -15.59 13.82
C LEU A 827 8.19 -15.62 14.88
N VAL A 828 7.95 -16.75 15.55
CA VAL A 828 6.95 -16.84 16.63
C VAL A 828 7.35 -15.94 17.81
N GLY A 829 8.61 -15.98 18.24
CA GLY A 829 9.15 -15.07 19.26
C GLY A 829 9.03 -13.59 18.85
N MET A 830 9.38 -13.25 17.60
CA MET A 830 9.23 -11.90 17.07
C MET A 830 7.76 -11.45 17.04
N ALA A 831 6.84 -12.33 16.62
CA ALA A 831 5.41 -12.01 16.58
C ALA A 831 4.82 -11.84 17.98
N ASN A 832 5.23 -12.67 18.94
CA ASN A 832 4.89 -12.50 20.35
C ASN A 832 5.41 -11.16 20.89
N ALA A 833 6.66 -10.76 20.60
CA ALA A 833 7.19 -9.46 21.02
C ALA A 833 6.47 -8.26 20.36
N ILE A 834 6.07 -8.39 19.08
CA ILE A 834 5.25 -7.36 18.37
C ILE A 834 3.86 -7.21 19.01
N LEU A 835 3.25 -8.30 19.46
CA LEU A 835 1.91 -8.30 20.04
C LEU A 835 1.89 -8.01 21.55
N PHE A 836 2.93 -8.40 22.31
CA PHE A 836 2.95 -8.37 23.76
C PHE A 836 4.28 -7.77 24.29
N PRO A 837 4.69 -6.55 23.86
CA PRO A 837 6.00 -5.99 24.19
C PRO A 837 6.27 -5.92 25.71
N GLU A 838 5.24 -5.63 26.51
CA GLU A 838 5.29 -5.63 27.98
C GLU A 838 5.72 -6.98 28.60
N SER A 839 5.63 -8.09 27.85
CA SER A 839 6.10 -9.43 28.24
C SER A 839 7.53 -9.75 27.76
N TYR A 840 8.14 -8.87 26.96
CA TYR A 840 9.45 -9.06 26.31
C TYR A 840 10.45 -7.91 26.55
N ASP A 841 10.04 -6.78 27.14
CA ASP A 841 10.89 -5.64 27.57
C ASP A 841 11.86 -5.97 28.75
N MET A 842 12.34 -7.21 28.83
CA MET A 842 13.15 -7.78 29.92
C MET A 842 14.34 -8.63 29.42
N VAL A 843 14.75 -8.46 28.15
CA VAL A 843 15.86 -9.20 27.49
C VAL A 843 16.86 -8.25 26.82
#